data_AF-A0A975S3P3-F1
#
_entry.id   AF-A0A975S3P3-F1
#
_cell.length_a   1.000
_cell.length_b   1.000
_cell.length_c   1.000
_cell.angle_alpha   90.00
_cell.angle_beta   90.00
_cell.angle_gamma   90.00
#
_symmetry.space_group_name_H-M   'P 1'
#
loop_
_entity.id
_entity.type
_entity.pdbx_description
1 polymer ?
#
loop_
_entity_poly.entity_id
_entity_poly.type
_entity_poly.pdbx_seq_one_letter_code
_entity_poly.pdbx_strand_id
1 'polypeptide(L)'
;MNMPHRLTDTDLLHQTAARIGTPYFIYDAAILRDRIAQLRAALPAVDFFYSLKANPNLSVTRVLREQGVGCEVSSLLELETALAAGAAPGRIILVGPGKSEAELARATRLGIKAIIAESGDEIADIDAMAARQGVVQDVALRINPDFQSGGARLTMSGRATQFGIDQSNLGAVLADLATLQHVRLRGLHVYMGSRILSHEVVAENIRQILALARTVAPLLPAPLEFVDVGGGFGIPYHEGEAELDLIRLGQIATPEIARFTAEHPGTRVVIELGRYIAGPAGRFVTRIRRTKHSKGECFAVCDGGANVHSAAAGQGSFLRKSFPIRLLPARPGSAAEASDDLWHITGPLCTPQDIIGKSVLLCQRPEAGDLICVAQSGAYGPTASPTGFLGFGAPAEVMQDGTELTVVRHRDDVAERLRKQAPVTLALADPVAAPALHGTDTDEAADLHGTPFADPCLEALAPLGPLFRDTGNRLDRSPDAWVGLWQDPFARALITIGVPEACNGFPLSDTPLGRDSCPYGLHVAMVERLARFDASSILSMPGPSLSGGAVLAAGSAAQIERFFSAYRSGPQATFFAVTEPEAGSDASNGRTRLRRTAAGLVLNGQKMLVGGAKRADIGLVFCQMEDTGRPVLVMLDPHAAPETVQIDRLPTTGLRGADLCRLTFTDTPVAEDMILSSGDGRSLRDGLMSIGGVFERNRPMVAALALGSGRGILDLLDAKPGLAGRFGALRLGHTALLRQLARVIAAQEAGQPKLAEISRVKMQAVAFAEKVVEAAFEAAPAIMLADPELCRRARDVKAFEYMEGTTNIQTLNAYRSYTAGVGK
;
A
#
# COMPACT_ATOMS: atom_id res chain seq x y z
N MET A 1 -60.29 3.83 -32.58
CA MET A 1 -59.00 3.11 -32.66
C MET A 1 -58.12 3.69 -31.57
N ASN A 2 -58.03 3.02 -30.41
CA ASN A 2 -57.38 3.56 -29.21
C ASN A 2 -55.86 3.53 -29.36
N MET A 3 -55.21 4.69 -29.28
CA MET A 3 -53.76 4.81 -29.08
C MET A 3 -53.40 4.19 -27.72
N PRO A 4 -52.35 3.34 -27.62
CA PRO A 4 -51.92 2.81 -26.34
C PRO A 4 -51.44 3.95 -25.43
N HIS A 5 -52.02 4.03 -24.23
CA HIS A 5 -51.62 4.98 -23.19
C HIS A 5 -50.10 4.85 -22.92
N ARG A 6 -49.33 5.92 -23.17
CA ARG A 6 -47.95 6.01 -22.66
C ARG A 6 -48.02 6.00 -21.12
N LEU A 7 -47.28 5.09 -20.49
CA LEU A 7 -47.12 5.06 -19.04
C LEU A 7 -46.51 6.39 -18.56
N THR A 8 -47.00 6.93 -17.45
CA THR A 8 -46.35 8.08 -16.81
C THR A 8 -45.03 7.65 -16.17
N ASP A 9 -44.11 8.59 -15.95
CA ASP A 9 -42.81 8.32 -15.30
C ASP A 9 -42.99 7.65 -13.92
N THR A 10 -44.00 8.11 -13.17
CA THR A 10 -44.36 7.54 -11.87
C THR A 10 -44.84 6.09 -12.00
N ASP A 11 -45.75 5.81 -12.94
CA ASP A 11 -46.27 4.46 -13.17
C ASP A 11 -45.15 3.48 -13.51
N LEU A 12 -44.19 3.92 -14.34
CA LEU A 12 -43.04 3.12 -14.74
C LEU A 12 -42.20 2.69 -13.52
N LEU A 13 -41.88 3.62 -12.62
CA LEU A 13 -41.07 3.34 -11.44
C LEU A 13 -41.79 2.42 -10.44
N HIS A 14 -43.10 2.58 -10.27
CA HIS A 14 -43.91 1.67 -9.44
C HIS A 14 -44.00 0.27 -10.06
N GLN A 15 -44.25 0.16 -11.37
CA GLN A 15 -44.32 -1.13 -12.05
C GLN A 15 -42.97 -1.86 -12.01
N THR A 16 -41.87 -1.14 -12.18
CA THR A 16 -40.51 -1.70 -12.03
C THR A 16 -40.30 -2.22 -10.61
N ALA A 17 -40.60 -1.40 -9.59
CA ALA A 17 -40.49 -1.78 -8.18
C ALA A 17 -41.36 -3.01 -7.83
N ALA A 18 -42.53 -3.14 -8.43
CA ALA A 18 -43.43 -4.28 -8.21
C ALA A 18 -42.89 -5.59 -8.82
N ARG A 19 -42.15 -5.50 -9.93
CA ARG A 19 -41.62 -6.68 -10.66
C ARG A 19 -40.28 -7.17 -10.12
N ILE A 20 -39.36 -6.25 -9.83
CA ILE A 20 -37.97 -6.60 -9.46
C ILE A 20 -37.61 -6.26 -8.00
N GLY A 21 -38.53 -5.61 -7.28
CA GLY A 21 -38.28 -5.13 -5.91
C GLY A 21 -37.41 -3.87 -5.85
N THR A 22 -37.10 -3.44 -4.63
CA THR A 22 -36.22 -2.31 -4.31
C THR A 22 -35.07 -2.74 -3.39
N PRO A 23 -33.92 -2.05 -3.40
CA PRO A 23 -33.61 -0.87 -4.21
C PRO A 23 -33.08 -1.22 -5.62
N TYR A 24 -33.26 -0.32 -6.59
CA TYR A 24 -32.75 -0.47 -7.95
C TYR A 24 -32.33 0.86 -8.58
N PHE A 25 -31.50 0.79 -9.62
CA PHE A 25 -31.21 1.89 -10.53
C PHE A 25 -31.92 1.67 -11.86
N ILE A 26 -32.41 2.73 -12.48
CA ILE A 26 -32.97 2.71 -13.84
C ILE A 26 -32.28 3.76 -14.70
N TYR A 27 -31.81 3.35 -15.88
CA TYR A 27 -31.09 4.18 -16.85
C TYR A 27 -31.95 4.38 -18.10
N ASP A 28 -32.08 5.61 -18.56
CA ASP A 28 -32.85 5.96 -19.76
C ASP A 28 -31.92 6.06 -20.98
N ALA A 29 -32.07 5.15 -21.94
CA ALA A 29 -31.27 5.11 -23.16
C ALA A 29 -31.50 6.34 -24.06
N ALA A 30 -32.69 6.93 -24.06
CA ALA A 30 -32.97 8.12 -24.86
C ALA A 30 -32.14 9.30 -24.35
N ILE A 31 -32.05 9.49 -23.03
CA ILE A 31 -31.22 10.54 -22.43
C ILE A 31 -29.74 10.34 -22.78
N LEU A 32 -29.23 9.10 -22.76
CA LEU A 32 -27.85 8.80 -23.17
C LEU A 32 -27.59 9.22 -24.63
N ARG A 33 -28.50 8.91 -25.55
CA ARG A 33 -28.40 9.28 -26.97
C ARG A 33 -28.47 10.80 -27.16
N ASP A 34 -29.40 11.45 -26.51
CA ASP A 34 -29.60 12.90 -26.58
C ASP A 34 -28.37 13.67 -26.08
N ARG A 35 -27.73 13.20 -25.00
CA ARG A 35 -26.49 13.80 -24.50
C ARG A 35 -25.35 13.75 -25.51
N ILE A 36 -25.19 12.62 -26.21
CA ILE A 36 -24.19 12.50 -27.26
C ILE A 36 -24.54 13.40 -28.46
N ALA A 37 -25.80 13.46 -28.85
CA ALA A 37 -26.25 14.31 -29.95
C ALA A 37 -25.99 15.80 -29.65
N GLN A 38 -26.29 16.26 -28.44
CA GLN A 38 -26.02 17.64 -28.00
C GLN A 38 -24.52 17.97 -28.01
N LEU A 39 -23.67 17.06 -27.50
CA LEU A 39 -22.23 17.24 -27.50
C LEU A 39 -21.65 17.35 -28.91
N ARG A 40 -22.11 16.50 -29.84
CA ARG A 40 -21.69 16.56 -31.26
C ARG A 40 -22.18 17.80 -31.98
N ALA A 41 -23.39 18.27 -31.67
CA ALA A 41 -23.89 19.51 -32.24
C ALA A 41 -23.05 20.72 -31.77
N ALA A 42 -22.62 20.71 -30.50
CA ALA A 42 -21.80 21.77 -29.93
C ALA A 42 -20.33 21.73 -30.38
N LEU A 43 -19.76 20.53 -30.55
CA LEU A 43 -18.35 20.30 -30.85
C LEU A 43 -18.19 19.25 -31.97
N PRO A 44 -18.49 19.61 -33.24
CA PRO A 44 -18.59 18.65 -34.34
C PRO A 44 -17.25 18.03 -34.78
N ALA A 45 -16.12 18.68 -34.47
CA ALA A 45 -14.78 18.22 -34.84
C ALA A 45 -14.11 17.35 -33.76
N VAL A 46 -14.81 17.03 -32.67
CA VAL A 46 -14.30 16.28 -31.52
C VAL A 46 -14.75 14.83 -31.55
N ASP A 47 -13.84 13.93 -31.23
CA ASP A 47 -14.16 12.53 -30.95
C ASP A 47 -14.42 12.33 -29.45
N PHE A 48 -15.61 11.81 -29.12
CA PHE A 48 -15.97 11.55 -27.73
C PHE A 48 -15.63 10.13 -27.31
N PHE A 49 -15.10 10.00 -26.09
CA PHE A 49 -14.84 8.73 -25.42
C PHE A 49 -15.66 8.68 -24.12
N TYR A 50 -16.33 7.56 -23.89
CA TYR A 50 -17.08 7.32 -22.67
C TYR A 50 -16.17 6.80 -21.57
N SER A 51 -16.17 7.47 -20.43
CA SER A 51 -15.41 7.08 -19.25
C SER A 51 -16.16 6.03 -18.44
N LEU A 52 -15.78 4.76 -18.58
CA LEU A 52 -16.52 3.63 -18.00
C LEU A 52 -16.57 3.67 -16.47
N LYS A 53 -15.56 4.27 -15.81
CA LYS A 53 -15.52 4.45 -14.35
C LYS A 53 -16.77 5.14 -13.79
N ALA A 54 -17.46 5.95 -14.60
CA ALA A 54 -18.72 6.56 -14.21
C ALA A 54 -19.85 5.52 -14.09
N ASN A 55 -19.98 4.62 -15.07
CA ASN A 55 -20.93 3.51 -15.05
C ASN A 55 -20.49 2.42 -16.08
N PRO A 56 -19.81 1.35 -15.63
CA PRO A 56 -19.32 0.30 -16.50
C PRO A 56 -20.41 -0.74 -16.81
N ASN A 57 -21.70 -0.42 -16.67
CA ASN A 57 -22.76 -1.35 -17.04
C ASN A 57 -22.69 -1.63 -18.55
N LEU A 58 -22.60 -2.92 -18.91
CA LEU A 58 -22.48 -3.39 -20.28
C LEU A 58 -23.51 -2.79 -21.24
N SER A 59 -24.75 -2.62 -20.78
CA SER A 59 -25.84 -2.09 -21.61
C SER A 59 -25.75 -0.57 -21.80
N VAL A 60 -25.30 0.17 -20.77
CA VAL A 60 -25.02 1.61 -20.87
C VAL A 60 -23.89 1.84 -21.88
N THR A 61 -22.79 1.09 -21.74
CA THR A 61 -21.66 1.13 -22.67
C THR A 61 -22.09 0.78 -24.09
N ARG A 62 -22.94 -0.23 -24.27
CA ARG A 62 -23.46 -0.64 -25.58
C ARG A 62 -24.25 0.47 -26.27
N VAL A 63 -25.17 1.13 -25.57
CA VAL A 63 -25.97 2.24 -26.12
C VAL A 63 -25.07 3.37 -26.61
N LEU A 64 -24.06 3.76 -25.82
CA LEU A 64 -23.12 4.83 -26.17
C LEU A 64 -22.20 4.43 -27.34
N ARG A 65 -21.73 3.18 -27.35
CA ARG A 65 -20.94 2.63 -28.45
C ARG A 65 -21.73 2.61 -29.75
N GLU A 66 -23.03 2.28 -29.72
CA GLU A 66 -23.91 2.32 -30.90
C GLU A 66 -24.11 3.74 -31.43
N GLN A 67 -23.94 4.76 -30.58
CA GLN A 67 -23.82 6.15 -31.04
C GLN A 67 -22.45 6.46 -31.63
N GLY A 68 -21.51 5.52 -31.67
CA GLY A 68 -20.15 5.72 -32.20
C GLY A 68 -19.20 6.41 -31.23
N VAL A 69 -19.46 6.36 -29.92
CA VAL A 69 -18.55 6.88 -28.87
C VAL A 69 -17.45 5.86 -28.58
N GLY A 70 -16.22 6.32 -28.31
CA GLY A 70 -15.10 5.45 -27.91
C GLY A 70 -15.21 5.04 -26.44
N CYS A 71 -14.27 4.25 -25.94
CA CYS A 71 -14.23 3.83 -24.53
C CYS A 71 -12.91 4.22 -23.88
N GLU A 72 -12.99 4.98 -22.80
CA GLU A 72 -11.90 5.17 -21.84
C GLU A 72 -12.08 4.15 -20.71
N VAL A 73 -11.09 3.28 -20.54
CA VAL A 73 -11.09 2.21 -19.54
C VAL A 73 -9.89 2.36 -18.62
N SER A 74 -10.03 1.96 -17.37
CA SER A 74 -9.03 2.11 -16.31
C SER A 74 -8.66 0.80 -15.62
N SER A 75 -9.32 -0.31 -15.99
CA SER A 75 -9.03 -1.64 -15.45
C SER A 75 -9.33 -2.75 -16.45
N LEU A 76 -8.84 -3.96 -16.16
CA LEU A 76 -9.09 -5.14 -16.98
C LEU A 76 -10.59 -5.43 -17.17
N LEU A 77 -11.39 -5.30 -16.11
CA LEU A 77 -12.84 -5.54 -16.22
C LEU A 77 -13.52 -4.49 -17.08
N GLU A 78 -13.10 -3.22 -17.01
CA GLU A 78 -13.62 -2.18 -17.89
C GLU A 78 -13.22 -2.42 -19.36
N LEU A 79 -11.99 -2.87 -19.61
CA LEU A 79 -11.54 -3.26 -20.94
C LEU A 79 -12.39 -4.40 -21.52
N GLU A 80 -12.58 -5.48 -20.77
CA GLU A 80 -13.43 -6.59 -21.20
C GLU A 80 -14.91 -6.18 -21.35
N THR A 81 -15.40 -5.26 -20.50
CA THR A 81 -16.74 -4.69 -20.64
C THR A 81 -16.90 -3.93 -21.95
N ALA A 82 -15.92 -3.10 -22.32
CA ALA A 82 -15.95 -2.36 -23.59
C ALA A 82 -15.95 -3.32 -24.79
N LEU A 83 -15.13 -4.37 -24.76
CA LEU A 83 -15.09 -5.40 -25.80
C LEU A 83 -16.41 -6.17 -25.89
N ALA A 84 -16.96 -6.59 -24.75
CA ALA A 84 -18.25 -7.28 -24.69
C ALA A 84 -19.41 -6.37 -25.15
N ALA A 85 -19.30 -5.05 -24.95
CA ALA A 85 -20.24 -4.07 -25.48
C ALA A 85 -20.12 -3.90 -27.00
N GLY A 86 -19.12 -4.52 -27.63
CA GLY A 86 -18.85 -4.48 -29.07
C GLY A 86 -18.00 -3.28 -29.50
N ALA A 87 -17.19 -2.70 -28.60
CA ALA A 87 -16.21 -1.68 -28.97
C ALA A 87 -15.06 -2.31 -29.75
N ALA A 88 -14.68 -1.69 -30.87
CA ALA A 88 -13.48 -2.08 -31.61
C ALA A 88 -12.22 -1.68 -30.80
N PRO A 89 -11.16 -2.51 -30.75
CA PRO A 89 -9.92 -2.17 -30.02
C PRO A 89 -9.35 -0.79 -30.36
N GLY A 90 -9.36 -0.39 -31.63
CA GLY A 90 -8.93 0.94 -32.09
C GLY A 90 -9.81 2.12 -31.64
N ARG A 91 -10.87 1.88 -30.86
CA ARG A 91 -11.73 2.89 -30.22
C ARG A 91 -11.65 2.82 -28.70
N ILE A 92 -10.64 2.16 -28.15
CA ILE A 92 -10.42 2.00 -26.71
C ILE A 92 -9.08 2.64 -26.31
N ILE A 93 -9.09 3.45 -25.26
CA ILE A 93 -7.88 3.95 -24.59
C ILE A 93 -7.82 3.44 -23.15
N LEU A 94 -6.63 3.04 -22.71
CA LEU A 94 -6.39 2.54 -21.36
C LEU A 94 -5.64 3.60 -20.53
N VAL A 95 -6.28 4.09 -19.47
CA VAL A 95 -5.73 5.10 -18.53
C VAL A 95 -5.44 4.49 -17.15
N GLY A 96 -4.84 5.27 -16.26
CA GLY A 96 -4.72 4.94 -14.84
C GLY A 96 -3.25 4.79 -14.39
N PRO A 97 -2.89 5.24 -13.17
CA PRO A 97 -1.50 5.36 -12.73
C PRO A 97 -0.86 4.05 -12.24
N GLY A 98 -1.59 2.93 -12.29
CA GLY A 98 -1.16 1.66 -11.72
C GLY A 98 -1.59 0.47 -12.55
N LYS A 99 -1.38 0.54 -13.87
CA LYS A 99 -1.74 -0.55 -14.79
C LYS A 99 -0.93 -1.80 -14.45
N SER A 100 -1.60 -2.92 -14.31
CA SER A 100 -1.00 -4.22 -14.04
C SER A 100 -0.41 -4.86 -15.29
N GLU A 101 0.52 -5.82 -15.12
CA GLU A 101 1.06 -6.60 -16.23
C GLU A 101 -0.05 -7.30 -17.04
N ALA A 102 -1.11 -7.78 -16.37
CA ALA A 102 -2.25 -8.41 -17.03
C ALA A 102 -3.02 -7.43 -17.92
N GLU A 103 -3.20 -6.18 -17.48
CA GLU A 103 -3.87 -5.13 -18.25
C GLU A 103 -3.03 -4.70 -19.44
N LEU A 104 -1.73 -4.46 -19.24
CA LEU A 104 -0.79 -4.14 -20.32
C LEU A 104 -0.73 -5.28 -21.34
N ALA A 105 -0.55 -6.52 -20.89
CA ALA A 105 -0.49 -7.68 -21.77
C ALA A 105 -1.76 -7.83 -22.62
N ARG A 106 -2.93 -7.60 -22.02
CA ARG A 106 -4.22 -7.70 -22.72
C ARG A 106 -4.42 -6.55 -23.70
N ALA A 107 -4.14 -5.31 -23.30
CA ALA A 107 -4.24 -4.13 -24.15
C ALA A 107 -3.30 -4.23 -25.37
N THR A 108 -2.05 -4.64 -25.14
CA THR A 108 -1.04 -4.85 -26.18
C THR A 108 -1.46 -5.94 -27.18
N ARG A 109 -1.95 -7.08 -26.69
CA ARG A 109 -2.41 -8.18 -27.56
C ARG A 109 -3.58 -7.77 -28.45
N LEU A 110 -4.47 -6.92 -27.95
CA LEU A 110 -5.63 -6.43 -28.68
C LEU A 110 -5.29 -5.33 -29.70
N GLY A 111 -4.13 -4.68 -29.55
CA GLY A 111 -3.79 -3.50 -30.33
C GLY A 111 -4.80 -2.38 -30.13
N ILE A 112 -5.07 -2.02 -28.87
CA ILE A 112 -6.00 -0.90 -28.58
C ILE A 112 -5.45 0.43 -29.10
N LYS A 113 -6.32 1.45 -29.23
CA LYS A 113 -5.95 2.76 -29.80
C LYS A 113 -4.69 3.34 -29.17
N ALA A 114 -4.66 3.38 -27.84
CA ALA A 114 -3.49 3.83 -27.10
C ALA A 114 -3.53 3.33 -25.66
N ILE A 115 -2.36 2.98 -25.13
CA ILE A 115 -2.13 2.95 -23.68
C ILE A 115 -1.64 4.35 -23.28
N ILE A 116 -2.36 5.01 -22.36
CA ILE A 116 -2.03 6.34 -21.88
C ILE A 116 -1.00 6.19 -20.77
N ALA A 117 0.27 6.43 -21.08
CA ALA A 117 1.40 6.30 -20.16
C ALA A 117 1.46 7.46 -19.16
N GLU A 118 1.73 7.12 -17.91
CA GLU A 118 1.73 8.02 -16.75
C GLU A 118 3.14 8.39 -16.28
N SER A 119 4.17 7.64 -16.72
CA SER A 119 5.58 7.87 -16.41
C SER A 119 6.50 7.34 -17.51
N GLY A 120 7.78 7.74 -17.48
CA GLY A 120 8.82 7.16 -18.35
C GLY A 120 9.00 5.65 -18.12
N ASP A 121 8.99 5.22 -16.84
CA ASP A 121 9.10 3.81 -16.46
C ASP A 121 7.95 2.98 -17.04
N GLU A 122 6.72 3.49 -17.01
CA GLU A 122 5.56 2.77 -17.58
C GLU A 122 5.69 2.62 -19.10
N ILE A 123 6.29 3.58 -19.80
CA ILE A 123 6.57 3.46 -21.26
C ILE A 123 7.55 2.31 -21.51
N ALA A 124 8.60 2.19 -20.69
CA ALA A 124 9.57 1.11 -20.79
C ALA A 124 8.91 -0.27 -20.50
N ASP A 125 8.00 -0.33 -19.53
CA ASP A 125 7.22 -1.54 -19.25
C ASP A 125 6.32 -1.94 -20.44
N ILE A 126 5.68 -0.96 -21.08
CA ILE A 126 4.85 -1.19 -22.28
C ILE A 126 5.72 -1.68 -23.44
N ASP A 127 6.89 -1.09 -23.68
CA ASP A 127 7.84 -1.53 -24.71
C ASP A 127 8.30 -2.96 -24.48
N ALA A 128 8.73 -3.29 -23.25
CA ALA A 128 9.14 -4.64 -22.90
C ALA A 128 7.99 -5.65 -23.08
N MET A 129 6.75 -5.26 -22.77
CA MET A 129 5.56 -6.11 -23.01
C MET A 129 5.28 -6.31 -24.50
N ALA A 130 5.34 -5.24 -25.29
CA ALA A 130 5.14 -5.27 -26.74
C ALA A 130 6.22 -6.09 -27.45
N ALA A 131 7.47 -5.97 -27.02
CA ALA A 131 8.60 -6.80 -27.45
C ALA A 131 8.34 -8.29 -27.20
N ARG A 132 7.91 -8.66 -25.99
CA ARG A 132 7.56 -10.06 -25.64
C ARG A 132 6.45 -10.63 -26.53
N GLN A 133 5.57 -9.78 -27.05
CA GLN A 133 4.45 -10.19 -27.91
C GLN A 133 4.74 -10.03 -29.40
N GLY A 134 5.91 -9.50 -29.79
CA GLY A 134 6.29 -9.28 -31.19
C GLY A 134 5.41 -8.24 -31.89
N VAL A 135 4.90 -7.24 -31.17
CA VAL A 135 4.06 -6.16 -31.72
C VAL A 135 4.64 -4.78 -31.39
N VAL A 136 4.14 -3.75 -32.07
CA VAL A 136 4.38 -2.34 -31.71
C VAL A 136 3.10 -1.78 -31.12
N GLN A 137 3.13 -1.35 -29.86
CA GLN A 137 1.97 -0.78 -29.18
C GLN A 137 1.93 0.74 -29.32
N ASP A 138 0.77 1.25 -29.71
CA ASP A 138 0.51 2.69 -29.74
C ASP A 138 0.32 3.22 -28.30
N VAL A 139 1.01 4.32 -27.97
CA VAL A 139 0.98 4.95 -26.64
C VAL A 139 0.67 6.43 -26.76
N ALA A 140 0.17 7.03 -25.69
CA ALA A 140 0.06 8.48 -25.54
C ALA A 140 0.58 8.90 -24.18
N LEU A 141 1.10 10.13 -24.06
CA LEU A 141 1.65 10.63 -22.80
C LEU A 141 0.59 11.42 -22.04
N ARG A 142 0.31 11.03 -20.80
CA ARG A 142 -0.45 11.88 -19.89
C ARG A 142 0.48 12.94 -19.31
N ILE A 143 0.12 14.21 -19.49
CA ILE A 143 0.94 15.34 -19.04
C ILE A 143 0.30 15.97 -17.80
N ASN A 144 1.11 16.20 -16.78
CA ASN A 144 0.81 17.10 -15.67
C ASN A 144 1.34 18.51 -16.04
N PRO A 145 0.47 19.44 -16.48
CA PRO A 145 0.91 20.70 -17.05
C PRO A 145 1.31 21.72 -15.98
N ASP A 146 2.05 22.75 -16.37
CA ASP A 146 2.47 23.83 -15.45
C ASP A 146 1.35 24.84 -15.13
N PHE A 147 0.20 24.73 -15.80
CA PHE A 147 -0.96 25.58 -15.56
C PHE A 147 -1.99 24.90 -14.67
N GLN A 148 -2.83 25.70 -14.01
CA GLN A 148 -3.92 25.23 -13.16
C GLN A 148 -5.28 25.52 -13.79
N SER A 149 -6.25 24.66 -13.51
CA SER A 149 -7.63 24.88 -13.93
C SER A 149 -8.44 25.51 -12.79
N GLY A 150 -8.98 26.70 -13.04
CA GLY A 150 -9.92 27.34 -12.11
C GLY A 150 -11.28 26.64 -12.14
N GLY A 151 -12.01 26.63 -11.02
CA GLY A 151 -13.42 26.21 -10.98
C GLY A 151 -13.70 24.69 -10.98
N ALA A 152 -12.69 23.82 -11.05
CA ALA A 152 -12.87 22.39 -10.83
C ALA A 152 -13.01 22.08 -9.33
N ARG A 153 -13.99 21.23 -8.95
CA ARG A 153 -14.16 20.80 -7.55
C ARG A 153 -13.07 19.85 -7.08
N LEU A 154 -12.51 19.10 -8.02
CA LEU A 154 -11.39 18.18 -7.81
C LEU A 154 -10.34 18.46 -8.88
N THR A 155 -9.18 18.97 -8.47
CA THR A 155 -8.02 19.25 -9.33
C THR A 155 -7.18 18.00 -9.49
N MET A 156 -6.89 17.61 -10.73
CA MET A 156 -6.23 16.33 -11.06
C MET A 156 -4.85 16.49 -11.69
N SER A 157 -4.50 17.71 -12.12
CA SER A 157 -3.19 18.08 -12.67
C SER A 157 -2.89 19.56 -12.37
N GLY A 158 -1.68 20.05 -12.65
CA GLY A 158 -1.23 21.40 -12.29
C GLY A 158 -0.66 21.51 -10.87
N ARG A 159 -0.32 20.37 -10.25
CA ARG A 159 0.24 20.24 -8.89
C ARG A 159 0.87 18.86 -8.71
N ALA A 160 1.59 18.66 -7.60
CA ALA A 160 2.07 17.34 -7.21
C ALA A 160 0.90 16.33 -7.10
N THR A 161 0.97 15.26 -7.88
CA THR A 161 -0.05 14.21 -7.97
C THR A 161 0.58 12.93 -8.54
N GLN A 162 -0.11 11.81 -8.40
CA GLN A 162 0.30 10.51 -8.94
C GLN A 162 0.04 10.33 -10.44
N PHE A 163 -0.46 11.36 -11.11
CA PHE A 163 -0.95 11.28 -12.48
C PHE A 163 -0.08 12.09 -13.44
N GLY A 164 0.29 11.46 -14.55
CA GLY A 164 1.00 12.08 -15.65
C GLY A 164 2.45 12.46 -15.37
N ILE A 165 3.14 12.75 -16.46
CA ILE A 165 4.52 13.23 -16.52
C ILE A 165 4.50 14.75 -16.38
N ASP A 166 5.27 15.29 -15.45
CA ASP A 166 5.45 16.72 -15.31
C ASP A 166 5.94 17.34 -16.63
N GLN A 167 5.33 18.46 -17.02
CA GLN A 167 5.64 19.15 -18.28
C GLN A 167 7.13 19.46 -18.44
N SER A 168 7.81 19.80 -17.34
CA SER A 168 9.26 20.07 -17.31
C SER A 168 10.13 18.85 -17.66
N ASN A 169 9.62 17.63 -17.46
CA ASN A 169 10.33 16.38 -17.72
C ASN A 169 10.08 15.81 -19.12
N LEU A 170 9.16 16.40 -19.91
CA LEU A 170 8.78 15.87 -21.22
C LEU A 170 9.96 15.72 -22.18
N GLY A 171 10.90 16.67 -22.17
CA GLY A 171 12.07 16.60 -23.06
C GLY A 171 12.91 15.34 -22.84
N ALA A 172 13.15 14.98 -21.57
CA ALA A 172 13.88 13.77 -21.21
C ALA A 172 13.10 12.51 -21.60
N VAL A 173 11.81 12.45 -21.27
CA VAL A 173 10.96 11.30 -21.60
C VAL A 173 10.83 11.08 -23.11
N LEU A 174 10.74 12.15 -23.90
CA LEU A 174 10.69 12.05 -25.36
C LEU A 174 12.02 11.55 -25.94
N ALA A 175 13.15 11.96 -25.37
CA ALA A 175 14.46 11.45 -25.77
C ALA A 175 14.60 9.95 -25.47
N ASP A 176 14.15 9.51 -24.30
CA ASP A 176 14.16 8.09 -23.92
C ASP A 176 13.20 7.28 -24.80
N LEU A 177 11.98 7.77 -25.04
CA LEU A 177 10.99 7.12 -25.90
C LEU A 177 11.53 6.90 -27.33
N ALA A 178 12.32 7.85 -27.86
CA ALA A 178 12.91 7.72 -29.19
C ALA A 178 13.91 6.55 -29.33
N THR A 179 14.39 6.00 -28.21
CA THR A 179 15.28 4.82 -28.20
C THR A 179 14.54 3.49 -28.22
N LEU A 180 13.23 3.50 -27.94
CA LEU A 180 12.40 2.32 -27.83
C LEU A 180 11.90 1.85 -29.20
N GLN A 181 11.77 0.53 -29.38
CA GLN A 181 11.51 -0.08 -30.69
C GLN A 181 10.10 -0.65 -30.84
N HIS A 182 9.40 -0.91 -29.74
CA HIS A 182 8.12 -1.61 -29.69
C HIS A 182 6.98 -0.73 -29.17
N VAL A 183 7.22 0.57 -29.00
CA VAL A 183 6.18 1.57 -28.74
C VAL A 183 6.18 2.67 -29.80
N ARG A 184 5.01 3.25 -30.03
CA ARG A 184 4.85 4.38 -30.94
C ARG A 184 3.98 5.45 -30.32
N LEU A 185 4.56 6.63 -30.14
CA LEU A 185 3.82 7.77 -29.61
C LEU A 185 2.78 8.27 -30.64
N ARG A 186 1.51 8.27 -30.23
CA ARG A 186 0.36 8.68 -31.05
C ARG A 186 -0.40 9.89 -30.51
N GLY A 187 -0.26 10.20 -29.22
CA GLY A 187 -1.10 11.23 -28.64
C GLY A 187 -0.57 11.84 -27.36
N LEU A 188 -1.23 12.92 -26.96
CA LEU A 188 -1.07 13.55 -25.66
C LEU A 188 -2.40 13.51 -24.92
N HIS A 189 -2.36 13.43 -23.59
CA HIS A 189 -3.53 13.41 -22.72
C HIS A 189 -3.36 14.38 -21.57
N VAL A 190 -4.36 15.22 -21.31
CA VAL A 190 -4.38 16.11 -20.15
C VAL A 190 -5.76 16.12 -19.52
N TYR A 191 -5.84 15.84 -18.22
CA TYR A 191 -7.10 15.85 -17.47
C TYR A 191 -7.02 16.78 -16.26
N MET A 192 -7.58 17.98 -16.40
CA MET A 192 -7.43 19.04 -15.39
C MET A 192 -8.25 18.82 -14.12
N GLY A 193 -9.42 18.19 -14.21
CA GLY A 193 -10.28 18.03 -13.04
C GLY A 193 -11.70 17.56 -13.34
N SER A 194 -12.54 17.48 -12.30
CA SER A 194 -13.92 16.99 -12.38
C SER A 194 -14.95 18.01 -11.88
N ARG A 195 -16.17 17.90 -12.42
CA ARG A 195 -17.37 18.69 -12.08
C ARG A 195 -17.20 20.19 -12.36
N ILE A 196 -16.74 20.51 -13.55
CA ILE A 196 -16.66 21.88 -14.05
C ILE A 196 -18.05 22.29 -14.54
N LEU A 197 -18.65 23.32 -13.92
CA LEU A 197 -19.99 23.82 -14.25
C LEU A 197 -19.98 25.12 -15.09
N SER A 198 -18.80 25.69 -15.36
CA SER A 198 -18.63 26.86 -16.25
C SER A 198 -18.11 26.41 -17.61
N HIS A 199 -18.82 26.81 -18.67
CA HIS A 199 -18.43 26.50 -20.04
C HIS A 199 -17.20 27.31 -20.48
N GLU A 200 -17.00 28.49 -19.90
CA GLU A 200 -15.80 29.32 -20.11
C GLU A 200 -14.55 28.63 -19.57
N VAL A 201 -14.63 28.02 -18.37
CA VAL A 201 -13.52 27.22 -17.80
C VAL A 201 -13.21 26.01 -18.68
N VAL A 202 -14.23 25.31 -19.17
CA VAL A 202 -14.02 24.18 -20.09
C VAL A 202 -13.31 24.63 -21.36
N ALA A 203 -13.78 25.72 -21.99
CA ALA A 203 -13.16 26.27 -23.19
C ALA A 203 -11.71 26.71 -22.95
N GLU A 204 -11.43 27.31 -21.79
CA GLU A 204 -10.09 27.71 -21.39
C GLU A 204 -9.15 26.51 -21.21
N ASN A 205 -9.61 25.42 -20.57
CA ASN A 205 -8.82 24.19 -20.48
C ASN A 205 -8.49 23.63 -21.88
N ILE A 206 -9.49 23.56 -22.78
CA ILE A 206 -9.27 23.13 -24.17
C ILE A 206 -8.19 24.00 -24.83
N ARG A 207 -8.30 25.32 -24.71
CA ARG A 207 -7.34 26.27 -25.29
C ARG A 207 -5.92 26.05 -24.75
N GLN A 208 -5.76 25.90 -23.43
CA GLN A 208 -4.46 25.69 -22.79
C GLN A 208 -3.83 24.35 -23.17
N ILE A 209 -4.62 23.27 -23.23
CA ILE A 209 -4.12 21.95 -23.62
C ILE A 209 -3.73 21.93 -25.10
N LEU A 210 -4.52 22.54 -25.99
CA LEU A 210 -4.14 22.67 -27.40
C LEU A 210 -2.90 23.56 -27.59
N ALA A 211 -2.73 24.59 -26.77
CA ALA A 211 -1.51 25.40 -26.76
C ALA A 211 -0.28 24.57 -26.33
N LEU A 212 -0.40 23.75 -25.29
CA LEU A 212 0.64 22.81 -24.90
C LEU A 212 0.94 21.79 -26.01
N ALA A 213 -0.08 21.25 -26.67
CA ALA A 213 0.13 20.33 -27.78
C ALA A 213 0.90 20.98 -28.94
N ARG A 214 0.67 22.28 -29.23
CA ARG A 214 1.45 23.04 -30.23
C ARG A 214 2.92 23.18 -29.86
N THR A 215 3.26 23.26 -28.57
CA THR A 215 4.68 23.35 -28.15
C THR A 215 5.37 21.99 -28.18
N VAL A 216 4.64 20.91 -27.94
CA VAL A 216 5.18 19.55 -27.93
C VAL A 216 5.28 18.95 -29.33
N ALA A 217 4.30 19.19 -30.22
CA ALA A 217 4.24 18.56 -31.54
C ALA A 217 5.53 18.72 -32.39
N PRO A 218 6.22 19.88 -32.43
CA PRO A 218 7.48 20.03 -33.18
C PRO A 218 8.64 19.20 -32.64
N LEU A 219 8.55 18.70 -31.39
CA LEU A 219 9.58 17.86 -30.77
C LEU A 219 9.44 16.39 -31.16
N LEU A 220 8.34 16.01 -31.82
CA LEU A 220 8.02 14.62 -32.12
C LEU A 220 8.50 14.23 -33.53
N PRO A 221 8.99 12.98 -33.69
CA PRO A 221 9.44 12.50 -35.00
C PRO A 221 8.28 12.25 -35.98
N ALA A 222 7.04 12.16 -35.48
CA ALA A 222 5.84 11.96 -36.28
C ALA A 222 4.69 12.85 -35.75
N PRO A 223 3.73 13.25 -36.61
CA PRO A 223 2.55 13.99 -36.18
C PRO A 223 1.74 13.19 -35.15
N LEU A 224 1.14 13.92 -34.20
CA LEU A 224 0.15 13.36 -33.29
C LEU A 224 -1.07 12.85 -34.08
N GLU A 225 -1.60 11.70 -33.70
CA GLU A 225 -2.88 11.19 -34.20
C GLU A 225 -4.03 11.80 -33.39
N PHE A 226 -3.82 12.05 -32.10
CA PHE A 226 -4.83 12.70 -31.26
C PHE A 226 -4.25 13.53 -30.11
N VAL A 227 -5.03 14.50 -29.65
CA VAL A 227 -4.83 15.21 -28.39
C VAL A 227 -6.10 15.06 -27.59
N ASP A 228 -5.99 14.37 -26.47
CA ASP A 228 -7.06 14.24 -25.50
C ASP A 228 -7.01 15.43 -24.54
N VAL A 229 -8.02 16.28 -24.64
CA VAL A 229 -8.17 17.46 -23.78
C VAL A 229 -8.92 17.15 -22.49
N GLY A 230 -9.06 15.86 -22.18
CA GLY A 230 -9.68 15.33 -20.98
C GLY A 230 -11.18 15.55 -20.99
N GLY A 231 -11.73 15.93 -19.85
CA GLY A 231 -13.14 16.25 -19.75
C GLY A 231 -13.49 16.90 -18.42
N GLY A 232 -14.33 16.23 -17.64
CA GLY A 232 -14.73 16.74 -16.32
C GLY A 232 -15.96 17.64 -16.33
N PHE A 233 -16.73 17.63 -17.42
CA PHE A 233 -17.98 18.36 -17.52
C PHE A 233 -18.90 17.94 -16.36
N GLY A 234 -19.37 18.94 -15.62
CA GLY A 234 -20.25 18.76 -14.48
C GLY A 234 -21.72 18.69 -14.89
N ILE A 235 -22.53 18.21 -13.97
CA ILE A 235 -23.99 18.32 -14.01
C ILE A 235 -24.46 18.95 -12.69
N PRO A 236 -25.57 19.70 -12.71
CA PRO A 236 -26.07 20.37 -11.51
C PRO A 236 -26.78 19.35 -10.61
N TYR A 237 -26.25 19.09 -9.42
CA TYR A 237 -26.87 18.18 -8.43
C TYR A 237 -27.66 18.90 -7.36
N HIS A 238 -27.43 20.20 -7.19
CA HIS A 238 -27.97 20.98 -6.08
C HIS A 238 -28.69 22.21 -6.60
N GLU A 239 -29.61 22.72 -5.78
CA GLU A 239 -30.27 23.99 -6.06
C GLU A 239 -29.25 25.13 -6.22
N GLY A 240 -29.48 26.00 -7.20
CA GLY A 240 -28.59 27.09 -7.58
C GLY A 240 -27.43 26.70 -8.51
N GLU A 241 -27.23 25.42 -8.80
CA GLU A 241 -26.29 24.99 -9.84
C GLU A 241 -26.93 25.05 -11.22
N ALA A 242 -26.18 25.57 -12.19
CA ALA A 242 -26.60 25.62 -13.59
C ALA A 242 -25.94 24.50 -14.39
N GLU A 243 -26.62 24.11 -15.46
CA GLU A 243 -26.07 23.22 -16.47
C GLU A 243 -25.05 23.95 -17.36
N LEU A 244 -24.09 23.21 -17.91
CA LEU A 244 -23.16 23.75 -18.90
C LEU A 244 -23.92 24.21 -20.15
N ASP A 245 -23.72 25.46 -20.54
CA ASP A 245 -24.22 25.99 -21.82
C ASP A 245 -23.35 25.47 -22.96
N LEU A 246 -23.78 24.34 -23.54
CA LEU A 246 -23.06 23.72 -24.66
C LEU A 246 -23.04 24.59 -25.92
N ILE A 247 -24.03 25.45 -26.12
CA ILE A 247 -24.08 26.34 -27.29
C ILE A 247 -22.95 27.37 -27.17
N ARG A 248 -22.84 28.03 -26.02
CA ARG A 248 -21.75 28.97 -25.75
C ARG A 248 -20.39 28.29 -25.72
N LEU A 249 -20.30 27.09 -25.14
CA LEU A 249 -19.07 26.29 -25.21
C LEU A 249 -18.64 26.07 -26.66
N GLY A 250 -19.56 25.64 -27.52
CA GLY A 250 -19.31 25.41 -28.93
C GLY A 250 -18.84 26.68 -29.66
N GLN A 251 -19.46 27.83 -29.36
CA GLN A 251 -19.08 29.13 -29.92
C GLN A 251 -17.63 29.53 -29.58
N ILE A 252 -17.15 29.20 -28.38
CA ILE A 252 -15.79 29.56 -27.91
C ILE A 252 -14.76 28.51 -28.36
N ALA A 253 -15.06 27.23 -28.19
CA ALA A 253 -14.09 26.15 -28.39
C ALA A 253 -13.93 25.71 -29.86
N THR A 254 -14.99 25.77 -30.67
CA THR A 254 -14.91 25.30 -32.07
C THR A 254 -13.90 26.09 -32.92
N PRO A 255 -13.79 27.43 -32.83
CA PRO A 255 -12.74 28.17 -33.55
C PRO A 255 -11.32 27.75 -33.14
N GLU A 256 -11.10 27.51 -31.85
CA GLU A 256 -9.81 27.06 -31.30
C GLU A 256 -9.41 25.68 -31.82
N ILE A 257 -10.36 24.75 -31.82
CA ILE A 257 -10.20 23.38 -32.34
C ILE A 257 -9.96 23.42 -33.85
N ALA A 258 -10.72 24.23 -34.60
CA ALA A 258 -10.57 24.36 -36.05
C ALA A 258 -9.19 24.91 -36.43
N ARG A 259 -8.71 25.94 -35.71
CA ARG A 259 -7.36 26.47 -35.90
C ARG A 259 -6.29 25.41 -35.62
N PHE A 260 -6.39 24.71 -34.48
CA PHE A 260 -5.44 23.64 -34.15
C PHE A 260 -5.43 22.52 -35.20
N THR A 261 -6.61 22.12 -35.68
CA THR A 261 -6.75 21.07 -36.71
C THR A 261 -6.22 21.52 -38.06
N ALA A 262 -6.36 22.80 -38.42
CA ALA A 262 -5.77 23.35 -39.65
C ALA A 262 -4.22 23.34 -39.59
N GLU A 263 -3.65 23.62 -38.42
CA GLU A 263 -2.21 23.53 -38.17
C GLU A 263 -1.72 22.07 -38.11
N HIS A 264 -2.57 21.14 -37.68
CA HIS A 264 -2.26 19.72 -37.50
C HIS A 264 -3.33 18.83 -38.16
N PRO A 265 -3.39 18.76 -39.51
CA PRO A 265 -4.49 18.14 -40.25
C PRO A 265 -4.67 16.63 -40.01
N GLY A 266 -3.66 15.95 -39.44
CA GLY A 266 -3.71 14.54 -39.05
C GLY A 266 -4.15 14.29 -37.60
N THR A 267 -4.31 15.33 -36.79
CA THR A 267 -4.57 15.22 -35.35
C THR A 267 -6.05 15.40 -35.03
N ARG A 268 -6.64 14.44 -34.32
CA ARG A 268 -8.01 14.52 -33.79
C ARG A 268 -8.02 15.08 -32.37
N VAL A 269 -9.00 15.92 -32.04
CA VAL A 269 -9.24 16.32 -30.64
C VAL A 269 -10.19 15.33 -30.00
N VAL A 270 -9.82 14.82 -28.83
CA VAL A 270 -10.59 13.84 -28.06
C VAL A 270 -11.08 14.45 -26.75
N ILE A 271 -12.30 14.11 -26.34
CA ILE A 271 -12.84 14.46 -25.01
C ILE A 271 -13.40 13.20 -24.32
N GLU A 272 -12.98 12.98 -23.08
CA GLU A 272 -13.41 11.90 -22.20
C GLU A 272 -14.54 12.36 -21.25
N LEU A 273 -15.75 11.81 -21.41
CA LEU A 273 -16.89 12.15 -20.57
C LEU A 273 -17.51 10.90 -19.93
N GLY A 274 -17.69 10.97 -18.60
CA GLY A 274 -18.44 9.95 -17.85
C GLY A 274 -19.70 10.54 -17.23
N ARG A 275 -19.51 11.41 -16.23
CA ARG A 275 -20.59 12.00 -15.41
C ARG A 275 -21.63 12.76 -16.23
N TYR A 276 -21.18 13.59 -17.17
CA TYR A 276 -22.06 14.43 -17.98
C TYR A 276 -23.04 13.60 -18.82
N ILE A 277 -22.57 12.47 -19.35
CA ILE A 277 -23.37 11.57 -20.19
C ILE A 277 -24.28 10.70 -19.30
N ALA A 278 -23.69 9.93 -18.39
CA ALA A 278 -24.41 8.89 -17.67
C ALA A 278 -25.24 9.43 -16.50
N GLY A 279 -24.80 10.51 -15.84
CA GLY A 279 -25.43 11.04 -14.63
C GLY A 279 -26.92 11.34 -14.81
N PRO A 280 -27.32 12.22 -15.75
CA PRO A 280 -28.72 12.60 -15.97
C PRO A 280 -29.62 11.43 -16.40
N ALA A 281 -29.06 10.40 -17.04
CA ALA A 281 -29.82 9.26 -17.53
C ALA A 281 -30.28 8.32 -16.41
N GLY A 282 -29.67 8.37 -15.22
CA GLY A 282 -29.98 7.42 -14.15
C GLY A 282 -30.84 7.97 -13.02
N ARG A 283 -31.66 7.09 -12.45
CA ARG A 283 -32.46 7.32 -11.25
C ARG A 283 -32.25 6.16 -10.28
N PHE A 284 -32.09 6.47 -9.01
CA PHE A 284 -32.04 5.49 -7.92
C PHE A 284 -33.39 5.45 -7.20
N VAL A 285 -33.94 4.26 -7.00
CA VAL A 285 -35.24 4.07 -6.36
C VAL A 285 -35.11 3.14 -5.16
N THR A 286 -35.64 3.59 -4.02
CA THR A 286 -35.69 2.82 -2.77
C THR A 286 -37.07 2.95 -2.11
N ARG A 287 -37.47 1.96 -1.32
CA ARG A 287 -38.76 1.95 -0.63
C ARG A 287 -38.60 2.36 0.83
N ILE A 288 -39.50 3.22 1.29
CA ILE A 288 -39.63 3.58 2.70
C ILE A 288 -40.17 2.37 3.47
N ARG A 289 -39.39 1.84 4.41
CA ARG A 289 -39.81 0.75 5.29
C ARG A 289 -40.60 1.27 6.48
N ARG A 290 -40.16 2.38 7.06
CA ARG A 290 -40.75 3.00 8.25
C ARG A 290 -40.49 4.50 8.24
N THR A 291 -41.42 5.27 8.76
CA THR A 291 -41.18 6.64 9.20
C THR A 291 -41.12 6.69 10.72
N LYS A 292 -40.32 7.62 11.28
CA LYS A 292 -40.24 7.83 12.72
C LYS A 292 -39.91 9.28 13.04
N HIS A 293 -40.35 9.72 14.21
CA HIS A 293 -39.92 10.97 14.83
C HIS A 293 -38.93 10.63 15.96
N SER A 294 -37.79 11.30 16.00
CA SER A 294 -36.76 11.06 17.01
C SER A 294 -36.06 12.36 17.35
N LYS A 295 -36.11 12.75 18.63
CA LYS A 295 -35.44 13.96 19.16
C LYS A 295 -35.74 15.24 18.37
N GLY A 296 -36.98 15.43 17.92
CA GLY A 296 -37.38 16.65 17.18
C GLY A 296 -37.17 16.56 15.67
N GLU A 297 -36.64 15.45 15.13
CA GLU A 297 -36.37 15.28 13.71
C GLU A 297 -37.19 14.13 13.11
N CYS A 298 -37.66 14.31 11.86
CA CYS A 298 -38.43 13.34 11.10
C CYS A 298 -37.52 12.49 10.20
N PHE A 299 -37.69 11.17 10.24
CA PHE A 299 -36.88 10.21 9.48
C PHE A 299 -37.76 9.31 8.61
N ALA A 300 -37.37 9.15 7.34
CA ALA A 300 -37.87 8.13 6.43
C ALA A 300 -36.77 7.08 6.21
N VAL A 301 -36.95 5.90 6.81
CA VAL A 301 -35.97 4.80 6.78
C VAL A 301 -36.25 3.90 5.59
N CYS A 302 -35.34 3.86 4.63
CA CYS A 302 -35.47 3.20 3.34
C CYS A 302 -34.74 1.85 3.28
N ASP A 303 -35.04 1.04 2.27
CA ASP A 303 -34.41 -0.27 2.04
C ASP A 303 -33.09 -0.24 1.25
N GLY A 304 -32.66 0.95 0.83
CA GLY A 304 -31.36 1.25 0.25
C GLY A 304 -30.89 2.65 0.67
N GLY A 305 -29.58 2.82 0.83
CA GLY A 305 -28.98 4.09 1.22
C GLY A 305 -27.54 4.21 0.76
N ALA A 306 -26.66 4.70 1.64
CA ALA A 306 -25.26 4.99 1.34
C ALA A 306 -24.46 3.76 0.86
N ASN A 307 -24.91 2.54 1.19
CA ASN A 307 -24.29 1.30 0.70
C ASN A 307 -24.43 1.10 -0.82
N VAL A 308 -25.46 1.66 -1.43
CA VAL A 308 -25.72 1.52 -2.87
C VAL A 308 -25.71 2.87 -3.62
N HIS A 309 -25.77 3.99 -2.89
CA HIS A 309 -25.61 5.34 -3.42
C HIS A 309 -24.86 6.27 -2.46
N SER A 310 -23.56 6.01 -2.28
CA SER A 310 -22.65 6.76 -1.42
C SER A 310 -22.50 8.23 -1.86
N ALA A 311 -22.55 8.49 -3.17
CA ALA A 311 -22.48 9.85 -3.72
C ALA A 311 -23.65 10.72 -3.26
N ALA A 312 -24.88 10.20 -3.23
CA ALA A 312 -26.05 10.91 -2.68
C ALA A 312 -25.93 11.13 -1.17
N ALA A 313 -25.25 10.23 -0.46
CA ALA A 313 -24.98 10.38 0.98
C ALA A 313 -23.89 11.42 1.31
N GLY A 314 -23.23 11.99 0.29
CA GLY A 314 -22.20 13.00 0.44
C GLY A 314 -20.94 12.49 1.13
N GLN A 315 -20.68 11.17 1.13
CA GLN A 315 -19.42 10.63 1.63
C GLN A 315 -18.27 11.14 0.74
N GLY A 316 -17.19 11.64 1.38
CA GLY A 316 -16.06 12.28 0.68
C GLY A 316 -16.24 13.79 0.37
N SER A 317 -17.30 14.43 0.85
CA SER A 317 -17.55 15.87 0.68
C SER A 317 -17.61 16.60 2.02
N PHE A 318 -16.89 17.73 2.16
CA PHE A 318 -16.92 18.58 3.36
C PHE A 318 -18.30 19.20 3.65
N LEU A 319 -19.13 19.40 2.60
CA LEU A 319 -20.54 19.77 2.74
C LEU A 319 -21.45 18.69 2.16
N ARG A 320 -22.41 18.21 2.95
CA ARG A 320 -23.49 17.34 2.47
C ARG A 320 -24.60 18.19 1.88
N LYS A 321 -24.81 18.09 0.56
CA LYS A 321 -25.96 18.65 -0.14
C LYS A 321 -26.73 17.51 -0.80
N SER A 322 -28.05 17.52 -0.66
CA SER A 322 -28.92 16.49 -1.20
C SER A 322 -28.94 16.54 -2.73
N PHE A 323 -29.03 15.36 -3.36
CA PHE A 323 -29.39 15.25 -4.77
C PHE A 323 -30.88 15.61 -4.96
N PRO A 324 -31.36 15.81 -6.19
CA PRO A 324 -32.78 16.02 -6.43
C PRO A 324 -33.57 14.76 -6.05
N ILE A 325 -34.43 14.90 -5.04
CA ILE A 325 -35.21 13.80 -4.45
C ILE A 325 -36.70 14.04 -4.72
N ARG A 326 -37.40 12.98 -5.13
CA ARG A 326 -38.87 12.96 -5.27
C ARG A 326 -39.45 11.81 -4.45
N LEU A 327 -40.55 12.10 -3.75
CA LEU A 327 -41.40 11.10 -3.11
C LEU A 327 -42.45 10.63 -4.13
N LEU A 328 -42.65 9.32 -4.21
CA LEU A 328 -43.64 8.67 -5.06
C LEU A 328 -44.58 7.85 -4.18
N PRO A 329 -45.80 8.35 -3.90
CA PRO A 329 -46.74 7.64 -3.03
C PRO A 329 -47.11 6.26 -3.56
N ALA A 330 -47.20 5.27 -2.67
CA ALA A 330 -47.61 3.91 -3.02
C ALA A 330 -49.02 3.83 -3.61
N ARG A 331 -49.88 4.81 -3.30
CA ARG A 331 -51.23 4.96 -3.85
C ARG A 331 -51.37 6.31 -4.56
N PRO A 332 -51.16 6.36 -5.88
CA PRO A 332 -51.33 7.57 -6.66
C PRO A 332 -52.76 8.13 -6.48
N GLY A 333 -52.87 9.40 -6.08
CA GLY A 333 -54.17 10.08 -5.88
C GLY A 333 -54.79 9.97 -4.48
N SER A 334 -54.13 9.33 -3.50
CA SER A 334 -54.53 9.51 -2.10
C SER A 334 -54.30 10.97 -1.69
N ALA A 335 -55.28 11.59 -1.03
CA ALA A 335 -55.13 12.90 -0.41
C ALA A 335 -54.14 12.81 0.76
N ALA A 336 -52.85 12.77 0.46
CA ALA A 336 -51.79 12.84 1.44
C ALA A 336 -51.70 14.27 1.97
N GLU A 337 -51.61 14.42 3.29
CA GLU A 337 -51.41 15.72 3.91
C GLU A 337 -50.11 16.36 3.39
N ALA A 338 -50.21 17.59 2.91
CA ALA A 338 -49.04 18.41 2.64
C ALA A 338 -48.20 18.50 3.93
N SER A 339 -46.90 18.34 3.81
CA SER A 339 -45.97 18.32 4.95
C SER A 339 -44.99 19.47 4.79
N ASP A 340 -45.03 20.41 5.73
CA ASP A 340 -43.99 21.44 5.85
C ASP A 340 -42.76 20.94 6.64
N ASP A 341 -42.83 19.72 7.20
CA ASP A 341 -41.73 19.12 7.95
C ASP A 341 -40.51 18.81 7.06
N LEU A 342 -39.32 18.99 7.64
CA LEU A 342 -38.06 18.56 7.03
C LEU A 342 -37.79 17.09 7.36
N TRP A 343 -37.52 16.30 6.33
CA TRP A 343 -37.31 14.86 6.45
C TRP A 343 -35.86 14.46 6.19
N HIS A 344 -35.32 13.59 7.04
CA HIS A 344 -34.09 12.86 6.80
C HIS A 344 -34.39 11.53 6.11
N ILE A 345 -33.93 11.38 4.88
CA ILE A 345 -34.04 10.14 4.12
C ILE A 345 -32.81 9.29 4.41
N THR A 346 -33.00 8.15 5.08
CA THR A 346 -31.92 7.27 5.53
C THR A 346 -32.03 5.90 4.88
N GLY A 347 -30.93 5.15 4.84
CA GLY A 347 -30.95 3.76 4.41
C GLY A 347 -31.11 2.76 5.57
N PRO A 348 -30.79 1.47 5.31
CA PRO A 348 -30.96 0.38 6.26
C PRO A 348 -29.72 0.09 7.16
N LEU A 349 -28.63 0.85 7.05
CA LEU A 349 -27.36 0.54 7.71
C LEU A 349 -27.35 0.95 9.18
N CYS A 350 -26.59 0.22 10.00
CA CYS A 350 -26.39 0.51 11.42
C CYS A 350 -25.35 1.63 11.67
N THR A 351 -25.43 2.72 10.90
CA THR A 351 -24.54 3.89 11.04
C THR A 351 -25.32 5.19 10.85
N PRO A 352 -25.07 6.22 11.67
CA PRO A 352 -25.70 7.53 11.48
C PRO A 352 -25.26 8.24 10.19
N GLN A 353 -24.25 7.70 9.49
CA GLN A 353 -23.80 8.24 8.20
C GLN A 353 -24.69 7.81 7.02
N ASP A 354 -25.62 6.88 7.23
CA ASP A 354 -26.50 6.36 6.19
C ASP A 354 -27.70 7.29 5.90
N ILE A 355 -27.38 8.48 5.38
CA ILE A 355 -28.34 9.54 5.07
C ILE A 355 -28.15 9.92 3.61
N ILE A 356 -29.13 9.63 2.77
CA ILE A 356 -29.12 9.98 1.32
C ILE A 356 -29.86 11.28 1.01
N GLY A 357 -30.63 11.80 1.97
CA GLY A 357 -31.22 13.13 1.93
C GLY A 357 -31.27 13.72 3.34
N LYS A 358 -30.63 14.86 3.58
CA LYS A 358 -30.62 15.52 4.89
C LYS A 358 -31.56 16.72 4.87
N SER A 359 -32.51 16.77 5.81
CA SER A 359 -33.43 17.90 6.00
C SER A 359 -34.10 18.33 4.68
N VAL A 360 -34.67 17.35 3.98
CA VAL A 360 -35.31 17.53 2.68
C VAL A 360 -36.79 17.86 2.89
N LEU A 361 -37.26 18.92 2.24
CA LEU A 361 -38.69 19.20 2.16
C LEU A 361 -39.33 18.30 1.10
N LEU A 362 -40.37 17.56 1.46
CA LEU A 362 -41.12 16.71 0.54
C LEU A 362 -42.50 17.32 0.30
N CYS A 363 -43.02 17.19 -0.92
CA CYS A 363 -44.32 17.76 -1.31
C CYS A 363 -45.51 17.22 -0.50
N GLN A 364 -45.34 16.08 0.16
CA GLN A 364 -46.33 15.42 1.00
C GLN A 364 -45.62 14.61 2.09
N ARG A 365 -46.36 14.24 3.14
CA ARG A 365 -45.82 13.41 4.22
C ARG A 365 -45.43 12.01 3.69
N PRO A 366 -44.20 11.53 3.91
CA PRO A 366 -43.79 10.19 3.52
C PRO A 366 -44.42 9.12 4.41
N GLU A 367 -44.88 8.03 3.80
CA GLU A 367 -45.44 6.87 4.48
C GLU A 367 -44.65 5.58 4.19
N ALA A 368 -44.82 4.58 5.04
CA ALA A 368 -44.25 3.26 4.80
C ALA A 368 -44.88 2.63 3.55
N GLY A 369 -44.04 2.15 2.63
CA GLY A 369 -44.45 1.58 1.35
C GLY A 369 -44.22 2.52 0.16
N ASP A 370 -44.16 3.83 0.39
CA ASP A 370 -43.82 4.83 -0.63
C ASP A 370 -42.41 4.60 -1.19
N LEU A 371 -42.17 5.13 -2.39
CA LEU A 371 -40.85 5.10 -3.01
C LEU A 371 -40.18 6.48 -2.94
N ILE A 372 -38.88 6.47 -2.69
CA ILE A 372 -38.02 7.62 -2.89
C ILE A 372 -37.26 7.42 -4.20
N CYS A 373 -37.33 8.42 -5.08
CA CYS A 373 -36.55 8.50 -6.31
C CYS A 373 -35.49 9.60 -6.19
N VAL A 374 -34.22 9.24 -6.29
CA VAL A 374 -33.09 10.16 -6.38
C VAL A 374 -32.70 10.29 -7.85
N ALA A 375 -32.84 11.49 -8.42
CA ALA A 375 -32.51 11.74 -9.82
C ALA A 375 -30.99 11.83 -10.05
N GLN A 376 -30.57 11.95 -11.32
CA GLN A 376 -29.16 12.16 -11.73
C GLN A 376 -28.17 11.13 -11.17
N SER A 377 -28.65 9.91 -10.97
CA SER A 377 -27.95 8.84 -10.27
C SER A 377 -27.29 7.84 -11.22
N GLY A 378 -27.10 8.19 -12.49
CA GLY A 378 -26.54 7.28 -13.48
C GLY A 378 -25.01 7.22 -13.54
N ALA A 379 -24.31 8.10 -12.81
CA ALA A 379 -22.86 8.10 -12.71
C ALA A 379 -22.42 7.99 -11.25
N TYR A 380 -21.50 7.07 -10.96
CA TYR A 380 -20.93 6.80 -9.65
C TYR A 380 -21.99 6.42 -8.59
N GLY A 381 -23.08 5.78 -9.02
CA GLY A 381 -24.10 5.22 -8.14
C GLY A 381 -23.60 3.94 -7.47
N PRO A 382 -23.94 2.74 -7.98
CA PRO A 382 -23.45 1.48 -7.39
C PRO A 382 -21.92 1.37 -7.38
N THR A 383 -21.27 1.88 -8.42
CA THR A 383 -19.84 1.67 -8.72
C THR A 383 -18.88 2.34 -7.75
N ALA A 384 -19.29 3.46 -7.16
CA ALA A 384 -18.53 4.18 -6.13
C ALA A 384 -19.09 3.94 -4.72
N SER A 385 -20.02 2.99 -4.56
CA SER A 385 -20.68 2.72 -3.29
C SER A 385 -20.15 1.44 -2.64
N PRO A 386 -20.10 1.36 -1.30
CA PRO A 386 -19.62 0.17 -0.59
C PRO A 386 -20.72 -0.91 -0.54
N THR A 387 -21.06 -1.48 -1.69
CA THR A 387 -22.12 -2.49 -1.86
C THR A 387 -21.87 -3.78 -1.06
N GLY A 388 -20.61 -4.02 -0.68
CA GLY A 388 -20.21 -5.09 0.22
C GLY A 388 -20.52 -4.84 1.71
N PHE A 389 -20.72 -3.58 2.12
CA PHE A 389 -20.86 -3.20 3.53
C PHE A 389 -22.11 -3.82 4.17
N LEU A 390 -21.91 -4.46 5.33
CA LEU A 390 -22.92 -5.24 6.07
C LEU A 390 -23.61 -6.35 5.25
N GLY A 391 -23.05 -6.76 4.11
CA GLY A 391 -23.55 -7.89 3.32
C GLY A 391 -24.80 -7.62 2.46
N PHE A 392 -25.28 -6.38 2.36
CA PHE A 392 -26.52 -6.05 1.62
C PHE A 392 -26.48 -6.32 0.10
N GLY A 393 -25.30 -6.25 -0.50
CA GLY A 393 -25.10 -6.55 -1.93
C GLY A 393 -25.35 -5.36 -2.82
N ALA A 394 -24.95 -5.51 -4.08
CA ALA A 394 -25.24 -4.52 -5.09
C ALA A 394 -26.73 -4.56 -5.49
N PRO A 395 -27.32 -3.42 -5.89
CA PRO A 395 -28.73 -3.29 -6.25
C PRO A 395 -29.02 -3.90 -7.62
N ALA A 396 -30.29 -4.03 -7.99
CA ALA A 396 -30.65 -4.30 -9.38
C ALA A 396 -30.42 -3.04 -10.25
N GLU A 397 -30.11 -3.23 -11.53
CA GLU A 397 -30.00 -2.16 -12.52
C GLU A 397 -30.88 -2.50 -13.73
N VAL A 398 -31.62 -1.50 -14.23
CA VAL A 398 -32.59 -1.62 -15.31
C VAL A 398 -32.27 -0.60 -16.40
N MET A 399 -32.34 -1.02 -17.66
CA MET A 399 -32.31 -0.12 -18.80
C MET A 399 -33.74 0.09 -19.32
N GLN A 400 -34.11 1.35 -19.53
CA GLN A 400 -35.32 1.76 -20.22
C GLN A 400 -34.94 2.20 -21.63
N ASP A 401 -35.55 1.59 -22.65
CA ASP A 401 -35.44 2.03 -24.04
C ASP A 401 -36.83 2.08 -24.68
N GLY A 402 -37.34 3.28 -24.92
CA GLY A 402 -38.74 3.49 -25.30
C GLY A 402 -39.70 2.95 -24.24
N THR A 403 -40.49 1.94 -24.61
CA THR A 403 -41.44 1.26 -23.70
C THR A 403 -40.89 -0.03 -23.11
N GLU A 404 -39.68 -0.45 -23.49
CA GLU A 404 -39.06 -1.69 -23.03
C GLU A 404 -38.23 -1.45 -21.77
N LEU A 405 -38.33 -2.39 -20.83
CA LEU A 405 -37.54 -2.44 -19.61
C LEU A 405 -36.74 -3.73 -19.58
N THR A 406 -35.43 -3.61 -19.51
CA THR A 406 -34.50 -4.74 -19.46
C THR A 406 -33.72 -4.72 -18.16
N VAL A 407 -33.72 -5.80 -17.41
CA VAL A 407 -32.83 -5.95 -16.24
C VAL A 407 -31.41 -6.15 -16.77
N VAL A 408 -30.55 -5.16 -16.55
CA VAL A 408 -29.16 -5.16 -17.04
C VAL A 408 -28.15 -5.50 -15.95
N ARG A 409 -28.60 -5.59 -14.70
CA ARG A 409 -27.91 -6.26 -13.60
C ARG A 409 -28.94 -6.79 -12.61
N HIS A 410 -28.86 -8.06 -12.26
CA HIS A 410 -29.66 -8.61 -11.18
C HIS A 410 -29.13 -8.13 -9.83
N ARG A 411 -30.02 -7.98 -8.84
CA ARG A 411 -29.62 -7.76 -7.45
C ARG A 411 -28.82 -8.96 -6.95
N ASP A 412 -27.81 -8.72 -6.14
CA ASP A 412 -27.03 -9.82 -5.55
C ASP A 412 -27.93 -10.67 -4.64
N ASP A 413 -27.83 -11.99 -4.81
CA ASP A 413 -28.49 -12.97 -3.95
C ASP A 413 -27.58 -13.42 -2.80
N VAL A 414 -28.17 -13.71 -1.64
CA VAL A 414 -27.42 -14.16 -0.44
C VAL A 414 -26.68 -15.46 -0.72
N ALA A 415 -27.32 -16.43 -1.38
CA ALA A 415 -26.71 -17.71 -1.67
C ALA A 415 -25.55 -17.56 -2.67
N GLU A 416 -25.67 -16.68 -3.67
CA GLU A 416 -24.56 -16.38 -4.59
C GLU A 416 -23.36 -15.77 -3.84
N ARG A 417 -23.59 -14.84 -2.91
CA ARG A 417 -22.53 -14.22 -2.13
C ARG A 417 -21.85 -15.19 -1.16
N LEU A 418 -22.62 -16.11 -0.57
CA LEU A 418 -22.07 -17.17 0.28
C LEU A 418 -21.29 -18.20 -0.53
N ARG A 419 -21.71 -18.50 -1.77
CA ARG A 419 -21.01 -19.43 -2.67
C ARG A 419 -19.55 -19.01 -2.91
N LYS A 420 -19.27 -17.70 -2.98
CA LYS A 420 -17.91 -17.14 -3.14
C LYS A 420 -17.06 -17.24 -1.87
N GLN A 421 -17.67 -17.53 -0.73
CA GLN A 421 -17.00 -17.72 0.57
C GLN A 421 -16.88 -19.20 0.93
N ALA A 422 -17.22 -20.11 0.00
CA ALA A 422 -17.02 -21.52 0.21
C ALA A 422 -15.54 -21.76 0.54
N PRO A 423 -15.22 -22.39 1.69
CA PRO A 423 -13.85 -22.67 2.04
C PRO A 423 -13.26 -23.56 0.96
N VAL A 424 -12.25 -23.05 0.27
CA VAL A 424 -11.39 -23.87 -0.57
C VAL A 424 -10.20 -24.21 0.31
N THR A 425 -10.10 -25.48 0.70
CA THR A 425 -8.85 -25.99 1.25
C THR A 425 -7.84 -25.96 0.13
N LEU A 426 -6.98 -24.95 0.15
CA LEU A 426 -5.76 -24.98 -0.63
C LEU A 426 -4.93 -26.11 -0.04
N ALA A 427 -4.90 -27.25 -0.73
CA ALA A 427 -3.82 -28.19 -0.57
C ALA A 427 -2.56 -27.45 -1.06
N LEU A 428 -1.90 -26.76 -0.13
CA LEU A 428 -0.49 -26.47 -0.28
C LEU A 428 0.15 -27.83 -0.54
N ALA A 429 0.94 -27.95 -1.60
CA ALA A 429 1.69 -29.17 -1.84
C ALA A 429 2.33 -29.56 -0.51
N ASP A 430 1.96 -30.76 -0.04
CA ASP A 430 2.59 -31.32 1.14
C ASP A 430 4.09 -31.31 0.81
N PRO A 431 4.94 -30.57 1.53
CA PRO A 431 6.37 -30.60 1.23
C PRO A 431 6.96 -32.01 1.42
N VAL A 432 6.15 -32.95 1.94
CA VAL A 432 6.48 -34.37 2.16
C VAL A 432 5.89 -35.31 1.09
N ALA A 433 5.01 -34.85 0.19
CA ALA A 433 4.58 -35.65 -0.97
C ALA A 433 4.99 -34.94 -2.26
N ALA A 434 6.27 -35.03 -2.59
CA ALA A 434 6.73 -34.77 -3.95
C ALA A 434 5.89 -35.63 -4.92
N PRO A 435 5.36 -35.08 -6.02
CA PRO A 435 5.12 -35.91 -7.19
C PRO A 435 6.48 -36.50 -7.55
N ALA A 436 6.54 -37.81 -7.83
CA ALA A 436 7.71 -38.44 -8.39
C ALA A 436 8.18 -37.62 -9.61
N LEU A 437 9.20 -36.79 -9.41
CA LEU A 437 9.94 -36.19 -10.50
C LEU A 437 10.72 -37.35 -11.11
N HIS A 438 10.13 -37.96 -12.13
CA HIS A 438 10.90 -38.54 -13.21
C HIS A 438 11.71 -37.39 -13.84
N GLY A 439 12.87 -37.15 -13.26
CA GLY A 439 13.86 -36.18 -13.66
C GLY A 439 15.13 -36.59 -12.96
N THR A 440 15.97 -37.30 -13.69
CA THR A 440 17.30 -37.74 -13.32
C THR A 440 18.09 -36.59 -12.71
N ASP A 441 18.40 -36.67 -11.42
CA ASP A 441 19.64 -36.16 -10.79
C ASP A 441 19.62 -36.52 -9.30
N THR A 442 19.98 -37.76 -9.04
CA THR A 442 20.37 -38.27 -7.72
C THR A 442 21.85 -37.89 -7.48
N ASP A 443 22.14 -36.97 -6.54
CA ASP A 443 23.21 -37.12 -5.50
C ASP A 443 23.64 -35.86 -4.70
N GLU A 444 23.13 -34.63 -4.93
CA GLU A 444 23.69 -33.43 -4.25
C GLU A 444 22.87 -32.83 -3.07
N ALA A 445 21.84 -33.51 -2.56
CA ALA A 445 20.74 -32.84 -1.85
C ALA A 445 20.75 -32.83 -0.29
N ALA A 446 21.90 -32.93 0.42
CA ALA A 446 21.89 -32.94 1.90
C ALA A 446 22.98 -32.14 2.65
N ASP A 447 23.96 -31.50 1.99
CA ASP A 447 25.11 -30.88 2.69
C ASP A 447 25.04 -29.33 2.76
N LEU A 448 25.61 -28.74 3.82
CA LEU A 448 25.89 -27.29 3.98
C LEU A 448 27.24 -26.88 3.38
N HIS A 449 27.98 -27.82 2.78
CA HIS A 449 29.25 -27.58 2.12
C HIS A 449 29.21 -26.37 1.18
N GLY A 450 30.24 -25.52 1.26
CA GLY A 450 30.34 -24.29 0.48
C GLY A 450 29.48 -23.12 0.99
N THR A 451 28.75 -23.28 2.10
CA THR A 451 28.06 -22.18 2.78
C THR A 451 28.84 -21.69 4.01
N PRO A 452 28.63 -20.43 4.47
CA PRO A 452 29.26 -19.94 5.71
C PRO A 452 28.94 -20.80 6.95
N PHE A 453 27.84 -21.53 6.95
CA PHE A 453 27.40 -22.40 8.06
C PHE A 453 28.17 -23.72 8.16
N ALA A 454 29.00 -24.03 7.16
CA ALA A 454 29.93 -25.16 7.17
C ALA A 454 31.40 -24.72 7.29
N ASP A 455 31.67 -23.44 7.57
CA ASP A 455 33.05 -22.97 7.76
C ASP A 455 33.70 -23.71 8.96
N PRO A 456 34.86 -24.36 8.79
CA PRO A 456 35.53 -25.09 9.85
C PRO A 456 35.82 -24.25 11.10
N CYS A 457 35.96 -22.92 10.96
CA CYS A 457 36.24 -22.06 12.10
C CYS A 457 35.08 -21.98 13.11
N LEU A 458 33.86 -22.39 12.73
CA LEU A 458 32.73 -22.44 13.66
C LEU A 458 32.94 -23.47 14.78
N GLU A 459 33.75 -24.50 14.56
CA GLU A 459 34.10 -25.48 15.61
C GLU A 459 34.98 -24.86 16.70
N ALA A 460 35.75 -23.81 16.38
CA ALA A 460 36.54 -23.09 17.35
C ALA A 460 35.66 -22.41 18.43
N LEU A 461 34.36 -22.20 18.18
CA LEU A 461 33.42 -21.61 19.13
C LEU A 461 32.96 -22.59 20.22
N ALA A 462 33.16 -23.90 20.05
CA ALA A 462 32.67 -24.92 20.98
C ALA A 462 33.08 -24.70 22.46
N PRO A 463 34.32 -24.27 22.79
CA PRO A 463 34.73 -23.98 24.17
C PRO A 463 33.92 -22.88 24.86
N LEU A 464 33.28 -21.97 24.10
CA LEU A 464 32.44 -20.92 24.67
C LEU A 464 31.07 -21.44 25.15
N GLY A 465 30.68 -22.65 24.77
CA GLY A 465 29.36 -23.21 25.06
C GLY A 465 28.97 -23.18 26.55
N PRO A 466 29.81 -23.70 27.47
CA PRO A 466 29.53 -23.64 28.90
C PRO A 466 29.38 -22.21 29.44
N LEU A 467 30.25 -21.28 29.01
CA LEU A 467 30.23 -19.88 29.44
C LEU A 467 28.93 -19.19 29.00
N PHE A 468 28.49 -19.41 27.77
CA PHE A 468 27.24 -18.85 27.25
C PHE A 468 26.03 -19.43 27.99
N ARG A 469 25.96 -20.75 28.19
CA ARG A 469 24.83 -21.35 28.92
C ARG A 469 24.74 -20.87 30.37
N ASP A 470 25.86 -20.81 31.09
CA ASP A 470 25.92 -20.27 32.46
C ASP A 470 25.45 -18.80 32.49
N THR A 471 25.99 -17.99 31.59
CA THR A 471 25.63 -16.57 31.51
C THR A 471 24.14 -16.40 31.22
N GLY A 472 23.59 -17.13 30.24
CA GLY A 472 22.16 -17.12 29.91
C GLY A 472 21.27 -17.46 31.10
N ASN A 473 21.65 -18.47 31.88
CA ASN A 473 20.92 -18.87 33.10
C ASN A 473 20.97 -17.79 34.19
N ARG A 474 22.11 -17.09 34.33
CA ARG A 474 22.26 -15.98 35.30
C ARG A 474 21.52 -14.73 34.88
N LEU A 475 21.46 -14.42 33.58
CA LEU A 475 20.71 -13.29 33.02
C LEU A 475 19.21 -13.36 33.30
N ASP A 476 18.66 -14.57 33.55
CA ASP A 476 17.26 -14.72 33.97
C ASP A 476 16.98 -14.01 35.30
N ARG A 477 18.00 -13.82 36.15
CA ARG A 477 17.90 -13.22 37.49
C ARG A 477 18.63 -11.88 37.62
N SER A 478 19.72 -11.69 36.89
CA SER A 478 20.58 -10.51 37.00
C SER A 478 20.95 -9.97 35.61
N PRO A 479 20.49 -8.78 35.21
CA PRO A 479 20.78 -8.20 33.90
C PRO A 479 22.28 -7.88 33.70
N ASP A 480 23.06 -7.80 34.77
CA ASP A 480 24.50 -7.48 34.74
C ASP A 480 25.40 -8.73 34.63
N ALA A 481 24.81 -9.92 34.48
CA ALA A 481 25.57 -11.17 34.37
C ALA A 481 26.45 -11.26 33.10
N TRP A 482 26.25 -10.36 32.13
CA TRP A 482 27.04 -10.27 30.89
C TRP A 482 28.54 -10.03 31.14
N VAL A 483 28.92 -9.46 32.29
CA VAL A 483 30.32 -9.14 32.63
C VAL A 483 31.24 -10.36 32.50
N GLY A 484 30.73 -11.57 32.77
CA GLY A 484 31.48 -12.82 32.59
C GLY A 484 31.93 -13.07 31.14
N LEU A 485 31.12 -12.66 30.15
CA LEU A 485 31.47 -12.76 28.73
C LEU A 485 32.61 -11.81 28.36
N TRP A 486 32.66 -10.62 28.98
CA TRP A 486 33.72 -9.64 28.70
C TRP A 486 35.10 -10.06 29.27
N GLN A 487 35.10 -10.82 30.36
CA GLN A 487 36.35 -11.31 30.97
C GLN A 487 37.02 -12.41 30.15
N ASP A 488 36.25 -13.15 29.35
CA ASP A 488 36.80 -14.15 28.45
C ASP A 488 37.39 -13.47 27.20
N PRO A 489 38.70 -13.65 26.91
CA PRO A 489 39.34 -12.97 25.78
C PRO A 489 38.72 -13.29 24.43
N PHE A 490 38.20 -14.51 24.27
CA PHE A 490 37.62 -14.94 23.01
C PHE A 490 36.22 -14.35 22.82
N ALA A 491 35.35 -14.42 23.83
CA ALA A 491 34.07 -13.75 23.80
C ALA A 491 34.21 -12.22 23.65
N ARG A 492 35.21 -11.60 24.29
CA ARG A 492 35.53 -10.18 24.12
C ARG A 492 35.84 -9.79 22.68
N ALA A 493 36.65 -10.57 21.97
CA ALA A 493 36.95 -10.32 20.56
C ALA A 493 35.73 -10.53 19.64
N LEU A 494 34.78 -11.40 20.02
CA LEU A 494 33.51 -11.53 19.31
C LEU A 494 32.61 -10.29 19.48
N ILE A 495 32.65 -9.65 20.66
CA ILE A 495 31.88 -8.45 20.97
C ILE A 495 32.30 -7.25 20.10
N THR A 496 33.59 -7.17 19.75
CA THR A 496 34.15 -6.07 18.95
C THR A 496 34.05 -6.29 17.44
N ILE A 497 33.37 -7.33 16.97
CA ILE A 497 33.08 -7.49 15.54
C ILE A 497 32.26 -6.29 15.03
N GLY A 498 32.80 -5.60 14.03
CA GLY A 498 32.21 -4.37 13.47
C GLY A 498 32.74 -3.06 14.08
N VAL A 499 33.64 -3.13 15.06
CA VAL A 499 34.43 -1.96 15.51
C VAL A 499 35.55 -1.68 14.50
N PRO A 500 35.76 -0.42 14.07
CA PRO A 500 36.88 -0.06 13.20
C PRO A 500 38.23 -0.47 13.79
N GLU A 501 39.14 -0.93 12.95
CA GLU A 501 40.48 -1.40 13.36
C GLU A 501 41.21 -0.38 14.24
N ALA A 502 41.17 0.90 13.88
CA ALA A 502 41.78 1.97 14.65
C ALA A 502 41.25 2.10 16.09
N CYS A 503 40.03 1.62 16.37
CA CYS A 503 39.39 1.67 17.67
C CYS A 503 39.23 0.28 18.33
N ASN A 504 39.65 -0.80 17.66
CA ASN A 504 39.45 -2.17 18.15
C ASN A 504 40.68 -2.66 18.93
N GLY A 505 40.59 -2.71 20.26
CA GLY A 505 41.65 -3.24 21.12
C GLY A 505 41.68 -4.77 21.25
N PHE A 506 40.73 -5.48 20.63
CA PHE A 506 40.50 -6.91 20.83
C PHE A 506 40.24 -7.61 19.49
N PRO A 507 41.23 -7.68 18.58
CA PRO A 507 41.04 -8.22 17.24
C PRO A 507 40.80 -9.73 17.26
N LEU A 508 40.12 -10.23 16.23
CA LEU A 508 39.86 -11.67 16.07
C LEU A 508 41.13 -12.49 15.77
N SER A 509 42.19 -11.84 15.28
CA SER A 509 43.51 -12.44 15.02
C SER A 509 44.13 -13.05 16.28
N ASP A 510 43.80 -12.50 17.45
CA ASP A 510 44.36 -12.91 18.74
C ASP A 510 43.58 -14.07 19.38
N THR A 511 42.58 -14.59 18.67
CA THR A 511 41.70 -15.66 19.14
C THR A 511 41.99 -16.97 18.41
N PRO A 512 41.43 -18.11 18.87
CA PRO A 512 41.50 -19.37 18.13
C PRO A 512 40.93 -19.32 16.69
N LEU A 513 40.21 -18.26 16.31
CA LEU A 513 39.77 -18.05 14.93
C LEU A 513 40.91 -17.62 14.00
N GLY A 514 41.94 -16.93 14.51
CA GLY A 514 43.14 -16.54 13.77
C GLY A 514 42.88 -15.72 12.50
N ARG A 515 41.88 -14.82 12.52
CA ARG A 515 41.43 -14.06 11.34
C ARG A 515 41.55 -12.56 11.56
N ASP A 516 42.08 -11.85 10.58
CA ASP A 516 42.19 -10.38 10.61
C ASP A 516 40.85 -9.67 10.37
N SER A 517 39.89 -10.36 9.74
CA SER A 517 38.55 -9.83 9.50
C SER A 517 37.48 -10.92 9.57
N CYS A 518 36.24 -10.51 9.84
CA CYS A 518 35.08 -11.38 9.82
C CYS A 518 34.13 -10.95 8.69
N PRO A 519 34.07 -11.71 7.58
CA PRO A 519 33.06 -11.51 6.55
C PRO A 519 31.66 -11.56 7.14
N TYR A 520 30.73 -10.80 6.54
CA TYR A 520 29.38 -10.69 7.07
C TYR A 520 28.67 -12.04 7.15
N GLY A 521 28.76 -12.88 6.11
CA GLY A 521 28.18 -14.21 6.13
C GLY A 521 28.75 -15.13 7.20
N LEU A 522 30.05 -15.00 7.50
CA LEU A 522 30.69 -15.74 8.58
C LEU A 522 30.16 -15.26 9.94
N HIS A 523 30.03 -13.95 10.14
CA HIS A 523 29.45 -13.40 11.36
C HIS A 523 28.03 -13.93 11.60
N VAL A 524 27.21 -14.05 10.54
CA VAL A 524 25.86 -14.65 10.64
C VAL A 524 25.91 -16.11 11.07
N ALA A 525 26.84 -16.89 10.52
CA ALA A 525 27.02 -18.27 10.91
C ALA A 525 27.52 -18.44 12.34
N MET A 526 28.41 -17.54 12.81
CA MET A 526 28.86 -17.51 14.20
C MET A 526 27.72 -17.19 15.16
N VAL A 527 26.86 -16.21 14.83
CA VAL A 527 25.65 -15.89 15.61
C VAL A 527 24.73 -17.09 15.71
N GLU A 528 24.47 -17.82 14.62
CA GLU A 528 23.67 -19.04 14.65
C GLU A 528 24.30 -20.09 15.57
N ARG A 529 25.62 -20.33 15.44
CA ARG A 529 26.33 -21.33 16.24
C ARG A 529 26.32 -20.99 17.72
N LEU A 530 26.57 -19.74 18.08
CA LEU A 530 26.54 -19.27 19.47
C LEU A 530 25.12 -19.29 20.06
N ALA A 531 24.09 -19.05 19.25
CA ALA A 531 22.70 -19.11 19.69
C ALA A 531 22.25 -20.54 20.01
N ARG A 532 22.93 -21.56 19.47
CA ARG A 532 22.76 -22.96 19.93
C ARG A 532 23.15 -23.11 21.39
N PHE A 533 24.14 -22.36 21.86
CA PHE A 533 24.50 -22.31 23.27
C PHE A 533 23.50 -21.45 24.03
N ASP A 534 23.40 -20.16 23.73
CA ASP A 534 22.44 -19.27 24.37
C ASP A 534 22.25 -17.93 23.63
N ALA A 535 21.02 -17.61 23.22
CA ALA A 535 20.71 -16.34 22.54
C ALA A 535 20.64 -15.13 23.48
N SER A 536 20.28 -15.34 24.76
CA SER A 536 20.21 -14.28 25.76
C SER A 536 21.62 -13.73 26.06
N SER A 537 22.62 -14.62 26.11
CA SER A 537 24.03 -14.24 26.23
C SER A 537 24.51 -13.35 25.09
N ILE A 538 24.18 -13.69 23.84
CA ILE A 538 24.54 -12.86 22.67
C ILE A 538 23.93 -11.46 22.82
N LEU A 539 22.65 -11.37 23.14
CA LEU A 539 21.96 -10.07 23.26
C LEU A 539 22.39 -9.25 24.47
N SER A 540 23.08 -9.86 25.43
CA SER A 540 23.64 -9.18 26.59
C SER A 540 24.99 -8.51 26.32
N MET A 541 25.63 -8.85 25.20
CA MET A 541 26.97 -8.38 24.86
C MET A 541 27.02 -6.86 24.59
N PRO A 542 27.98 -6.12 25.18
CA PRO A 542 28.17 -4.69 24.97
C PRO A 542 28.94 -4.41 23.65
N GLY A 543 28.28 -4.64 22.52
CA GLY A 543 28.84 -4.41 21.18
C GLY A 543 28.26 -3.18 20.47
N PRO A 544 28.81 -2.81 19.29
CA PRO A 544 28.39 -1.62 18.56
C PRO A 544 27.01 -1.75 17.91
N SER A 545 26.59 -2.98 17.56
CA SER A 545 25.24 -3.32 17.09
C SER A 545 24.71 -2.38 15.97
N LEU A 546 23.39 -2.15 15.92
CA LEU A 546 22.72 -1.28 14.96
C LEU A 546 23.29 0.15 14.95
N SER A 547 23.61 0.68 16.12
CA SER A 547 24.12 2.04 16.28
C SER A 547 25.47 2.23 15.61
N GLY A 548 26.39 1.28 15.77
CA GLY A 548 27.69 1.33 15.11
C GLY A 548 27.57 1.29 13.59
N GLY A 549 26.68 0.45 13.05
CA GLY A 549 26.41 0.43 11.61
C GLY A 549 25.90 1.78 11.09
N ALA A 550 24.99 2.43 11.82
CA ALA A 550 24.46 3.75 11.46
C ALA A 550 25.53 4.86 11.57
N VAL A 551 26.37 4.83 12.60
CA VAL A 551 27.48 5.80 12.77
C VAL A 551 28.53 5.63 11.67
N LEU A 552 28.89 4.41 11.30
CA LEU A 552 29.84 4.19 10.19
C LEU A 552 29.28 4.63 8.84
N ALA A 553 27.97 4.51 8.64
CA ALA A 553 27.32 4.92 7.40
C ALA A 553 27.15 6.44 7.28
N ALA A 554 26.89 7.14 8.38
CA ALA A 554 26.42 8.53 8.34
C ALA A 554 27.19 9.53 9.23
N GLY A 555 28.08 9.05 10.10
CA GLY A 555 28.85 9.88 11.04
C GLY A 555 30.05 10.56 10.40
N SER A 556 30.42 11.73 10.93
CA SER A 556 31.72 12.35 10.64
C SER A 556 32.87 11.58 11.30
N ALA A 557 34.12 11.84 10.91
CA ALA A 557 35.29 11.20 11.53
C ALA A 557 35.34 11.43 13.06
N ALA A 558 34.97 12.63 13.52
CA ALA A 558 34.89 12.94 14.95
C ALA A 558 33.76 12.17 15.66
N GLN A 559 32.61 12.00 15.01
CA GLN A 559 31.50 11.20 15.54
C GLN A 559 31.85 9.71 15.58
N ILE A 560 32.55 9.19 14.57
CA ILE A 560 33.05 7.81 14.54
C ILE A 560 34.05 7.59 15.69
N GLU A 561 35.05 8.46 15.86
CA GLU A 561 36.00 8.33 16.98
C GLU A 561 35.28 8.44 18.33
N ARG A 562 34.36 9.39 18.49
CA ARG A 562 33.56 9.53 19.72
C ARG A 562 32.77 8.28 20.05
N PHE A 563 32.16 7.65 19.04
CA PHE A 563 31.34 6.45 19.24
C PHE A 563 32.16 5.18 19.45
N PHE A 564 33.34 5.03 18.85
CA PHE A 564 34.07 3.75 18.89
C PHE A 564 35.28 3.74 19.83
N SER A 565 35.79 4.89 20.28
CA SER A 565 37.08 4.97 20.99
C SER A 565 37.16 4.15 22.28
N ALA A 566 36.07 3.94 23.03
CA ALA A 566 36.13 3.17 24.27
C ALA A 566 36.46 1.68 24.05
N TYR A 567 36.17 1.12 22.86
CA TYR A 567 36.51 -0.26 22.51
C TYR A 567 38.03 -0.51 22.40
N ARG A 568 38.88 0.53 22.46
CA ARG A 568 40.34 0.38 22.49
C ARG A 568 40.83 -0.32 23.75
N SER A 569 40.10 -0.17 24.87
CA SER A 569 40.57 -0.64 26.18
C SER A 569 39.46 -1.20 27.08
N GLY A 570 38.19 -0.94 26.79
CA GLY A 570 37.07 -1.34 27.64
C GLY A 570 35.81 -1.75 26.88
N PRO A 571 34.81 -2.30 27.59
CA PRO A 571 33.51 -2.55 27.00
C PRO A 571 32.82 -1.22 26.74
N GLN A 572 31.99 -1.17 25.71
CA GLN A 572 31.08 -0.05 25.50
C GLN A 572 29.73 -0.60 25.08
N ALA A 573 28.71 -0.37 25.90
CA ALA A 573 27.36 -0.79 25.55
C ALA A 573 26.66 0.31 24.75
N THR A 574 25.85 -0.10 23.78
CA THR A 574 25.17 0.83 22.89
C THR A 574 23.68 0.54 22.81
N PHE A 575 22.88 1.56 22.47
CA PHE A 575 21.45 1.42 22.23
C PHE A 575 21.02 2.10 20.93
N PHE A 576 19.96 1.60 20.31
CA PHE A 576 19.35 2.19 19.10
C PHE A 576 17.84 2.34 19.32
N ALA A 577 17.37 3.58 19.48
CA ALA A 577 16.02 3.88 19.93
C ALA A 577 15.14 4.42 18.79
N VAL A 578 14.28 3.55 18.26
CA VAL A 578 13.32 3.91 17.18
C VAL A 578 11.88 3.82 17.67
N THR A 579 11.49 2.65 18.18
CA THR A 579 10.11 2.31 18.54
C THR A 579 9.51 3.23 19.60
N GLU A 580 8.27 3.67 19.39
CA GLU A 580 7.51 4.54 20.29
C GLU A 580 6.21 3.89 20.77
N PRO A 581 5.69 4.22 21.97
CA PRO A 581 4.47 3.61 22.51
C PRO A 581 3.24 3.77 21.60
N GLU A 582 3.11 4.92 20.94
CA GLU A 582 1.92 5.31 20.17
C GLU A 582 2.04 5.04 18.66
N ALA A 583 3.27 4.94 18.16
CA ALA A 583 3.57 4.79 16.73
C ALA A 583 4.19 3.43 16.37
N GLY A 584 4.56 2.62 17.37
CA GLY A 584 5.32 1.39 17.15
C GLY A 584 6.68 1.69 16.50
N SER A 585 7.15 0.78 15.65
CA SER A 585 8.41 0.94 14.91
C SER A 585 8.28 1.73 13.60
N ASP A 586 7.11 2.32 13.32
CA ASP A 586 6.93 3.23 12.19
C ASP A 586 7.55 4.59 12.50
N ALA A 587 8.84 4.68 12.22
CA ALA A 587 9.65 5.88 12.42
C ALA A 587 9.08 7.12 11.69
N SER A 588 8.32 6.95 10.61
CA SER A 588 7.73 8.06 9.85
C SER A 588 6.60 8.76 10.61
N ASN A 589 5.92 8.04 11.50
CA ASN A 589 4.82 8.52 12.34
C ASN A 589 5.24 8.77 13.81
N GLY A 590 6.54 8.73 14.10
CA GLY A 590 7.08 8.98 15.45
C GLY A 590 6.75 10.38 15.98
N ARG A 591 6.53 10.49 17.29
CA ARG A 591 6.20 11.72 18.04
C ARG A 591 7.40 12.30 18.80
N THR A 592 8.54 11.62 18.87
CA THR A 592 9.75 12.20 19.48
C THR A 592 10.24 13.38 18.63
N ARG A 593 10.49 14.53 19.26
CA ARG A 593 10.85 15.80 18.59
C ARG A 593 12.18 16.34 19.07
N LEU A 594 12.98 16.88 18.14
CA LEU A 594 14.11 17.75 18.40
C LEU A 594 13.70 19.19 18.10
N ARG A 595 13.62 20.03 19.14
CA ARG A 595 13.13 21.40 19.07
C ARG A 595 14.25 22.39 19.28
N ARG A 596 14.27 23.47 18.48
CA ARG A 596 15.19 24.60 18.69
C ARG A 596 14.59 25.60 19.67
N THR A 597 15.33 25.88 20.74
CA THR A 597 14.98 26.88 21.76
C THR A 597 16.04 27.98 21.81
N ALA A 598 15.77 29.05 22.57
CA ALA A 598 16.75 30.11 22.80
C ALA A 598 18.04 29.61 23.50
N ALA A 599 17.97 28.49 24.22
CA ALA A 599 19.11 27.90 24.94
C ALA A 599 19.85 26.81 24.13
N GLY A 600 19.39 26.47 22.93
CA GLY A 600 19.92 25.38 22.10
C GLY A 600 18.86 24.37 21.67
N LEU A 601 19.30 23.21 21.17
CA LEU A 601 18.40 22.13 20.78
C LEU A 601 18.04 21.26 21.97
N VAL A 602 16.76 20.88 22.06
CA VAL A 602 16.24 20.00 23.12
C VAL A 602 15.43 18.85 22.54
N LEU A 603 15.64 17.65 23.07
CA LEU A 603 14.95 16.43 22.68
C LEU A 603 13.80 16.15 23.66
N ASN A 604 12.62 15.87 23.11
CA ASN A 604 11.42 15.54 23.87
C ASN A 604 10.71 14.32 23.27
N GLY A 605 10.28 13.37 24.09
CA GLY A 605 9.48 12.23 23.64
C GLY A 605 9.74 10.95 24.42
N GLN A 606 9.22 9.83 23.90
CA GLN A 606 9.33 8.53 24.54
C GLN A 606 9.70 7.43 23.54
N LYS A 607 10.61 6.55 23.97
CA LYS A 607 11.03 5.36 23.24
C LYS A 607 10.76 4.12 24.08
N MET A 608 10.47 2.99 23.44
CA MET A 608 10.12 1.74 24.09
C MET A 608 10.72 0.55 23.35
N LEU A 609 10.87 -0.59 24.04
CA LEU A 609 11.48 -1.81 23.50
C LEU A 609 12.92 -1.58 23.04
N VAL A 610 13.64 -0.69 23.73
CA VAL A 610 15.04 -0.37 23.40
C VAL A 610 15.97 -1.28 24.19
N GLY A 611 16.65 -2.18 23.50
CA GLY A 611 17.57 -3.12 24.13
C GLY A 611 18.81 -2.44 24.72
N GLY A 612 19.22 -2.88 25.90
CA GLY A 612 20.49 -2.48 26.53
C GLY A 612 20.61 -1.02 26.95
N ALA A 613 19.55 -0.20 26.85
CA ALA A 613 19.67 1.24 27.09
C ALA A 613 20.10 1.60 28.52
N LYS A 614 19.74 0.78 29.53
CA LYS A 614 20.10 1.04 30.93
C LYS A 614 21.59 0.88 31.22
N ARG A 615 22.28 0.05 30.42
CA ARG A 615 23.71 -0.25 30.54
C ARG A 615 24.56 0.50 29.52
N ALA A 616 23.93 1.24 28.60
CA ALA A 616 24.61 1.82 27.45
C ALA A 616 25.31 3.13 27.80
N ASP A 617 26.55 3.26 27.34
CA ASP A 617 27.36 4.46 27.51
C ASP A 617 27.03 5.50 26.45
N ILE A 618 26.63 5.05 25.26
CA ILE A 618 26.29 5.91 24.13
C ILE A 618 25.30 5.21 23.20
N GLY A 619 24.38 5.95 22.59
CA GLY A 619 23.44 5.37 21.64
C GLY A 619 22.88 6.39 20.67
N LEU A 620 21.96 5.91 19.82
CA LEU A 620 21.27 6.75 18.84
C LEU A 620 19.78 6.79 19.15
N VAL A 621 19.21 7.99 19.08
CA VAL A 621 17.77 8.23 19.17
C VAL A 621 17.26 8.76 17.83
N PHE A 622 16.27 8.07 17.27
CA PHE A 622 15.56 8.56 16.11
C PHE A 622 14.47 9.55 16.51
N CYS A 623 14.44 10.74 15.94
CA CYS A 623 13.39 11.72 16.19
C CYS A 623 13.12 12.59 14.95
N GLN A 624 12.17 13.51 15.04
CA GLN A 624 11.87 14.48 13.98
C GLN A 624 12.20 15.90 14.45
N MET A 625 12.77 16.71 13.58
CA MET A 625 12.90 18.15 13.81
C MET A 625 11.51 18.79 13.90
N GLU A 626 11.25 19.56 14.95
CA GLU A 626 9.91 20.12 15.22
C GLU A 626 9.45 21.13 14.16
N ASP A 627 10.37 21.94 13.65
CA ASP A 627 10.11 23.00 12.68
C ASP A 627 9.81 22.49 11.25
N THR A 628 10.48 21.40 10.86
CA THR A 628 10.51 20.91 9.48
C THR A 628 9.87 19.54 9.31
N GLY A 629 9.60 18.82 10.42
CA GLY A 629 9.16 17.42 10.40
C GLY A 629 10.23 16.44 9.89
N ARG A 630 11.44 16.93 9.62
CA ARG A 630 12.53 16.15 9.03
C ARG A 630 13.07 15.13 10.04
N PRO A 631 13.21 13.84 9.69
CA PRO A 631 13.78 12.86 10.62
C PRO A 631 15.25 13.16 10.90
N VAL A 632 15.76 12.75 12.05
CA VAL A 632 17.15 12.96 12.49
C VAL A 632 17.57 11.82 13.43
N LEU A 633 18.86 11.48 13.39
CA LEU A 633 19.50 10.60 14.36
C LEU A 633 20.36 11.43 15.30
N VAL A 634 20.03 11.37 16.58
CA VAL A 634 20.76 12.06 17.65
C VAL A 634 21.60 11.03 18.38
N MET A 635 22.91 11.24 18.40
CA MET A 635 23.83 10.54 19.31
C MET A 635 23.61 11.07 20.72
N LEU A 636 23.52 10.19 21.70
CA LEU A 636 23.24 10.56 23.08
C LEU A 636 24.01 9.66 24.05
N ASP A 637 24.67 10.28 25.02
CA ASP A 637 25.05 9.62 26.28
C ASP A 637 23.83 9.72 27.22
N PRO A 638 23.18 8.60 27.56
CA PRO A 638 21.96 8.61 28.36
C PRO A 638 22.21 9.00 29.82
N HIS A 639 23.47 9.01 30.28
CA HIS A 639 23.88 9.32 31.65
C HIS A 639 24.40 10.76 31.79
N ALA A 640 24.65 11.48 30.70
CA ALA A 640 25.13 12.86 30.73
C ALA A 640 24.09 13.88 31.26
N ALA A 641 22.79 13.56 31.20
CA ALA A 641 21.71 14.45 31.64
C ALA A 641 20.59 13.69 32.39
N PRO A 642 20.88 13.09 33.56
CA PRO A 642 19.99 12.15 34.25
C PRO A 642 18.67 12.79 34.73
N GLU A 643 18.67 14.10 34.95
CA GLU A 643 17.47 14.88 35.31
C GLU A 643 16.47 15.00 34.14
N THR A 644 16.93 14.79 32.90
CA THR A 644 16.14 14.97 31.66
C THR A 644 15.93 13.67 30.89
N VAL A 645 16.68 12.61 31.21
CA VAL A 645 16.61 11.30 30.57
C VAL A 645 16.27 10.24 31.63
N GLN A 646 15.05 9.72 31.55
CA GLN A 646 14.61 8.61 32.41
C GLN A 646 14.68 7.29 31.64
N ILE A 647 15.29 6.26 32.24
CA ILE A 647 15.39 4.91 31.67
C ILE A 647 14.83 3.88 32.64
N ASP A 648 13.73 3.25 32.24
CA ASP A 648 13.01 2.22 33.00
C ASP A 648 13.12 0.86 32.29
N ARG A 649 13.53 -0.19 33.02
CA ARG A 649 13.53 -1.55 32.50
C ARG A 649 12.10 -2.07 32.36
N LEU A 650 11.79 -2.68 31.21
CA LEU A 650 10.50 -3.31 30.97
C LEU A 650 10.49 -4.73 31.56
N PRO A 651 9.36 -5.19 32.15
CA PRO A 651 9.25 -6.55 32.64
C PRO A 651 9.18 -7.53 31.45
N THR A 652 10.20 -8.37 31.29
CA THR A 652 10.26 -9.40 30.23
C THR A 652 10.33 -10.81 30.83
N THR A 653 9.63 -11.77 30.22
CA THR A 653 9.58 -13.16 30.70
C THR A 653 10.55 -14.09 29.95
N GLY A 654 10.94 -13.70 28.73
CA GLY A 654 11.91 -14.40 27.90
C GLY A 654 12.95 -13.44 27.35
N LEU A 655 14.13 -13.98 27.07
CA LEU A 655 15.26 -13.31 26.44
C LEU A 655 15.75 -12.08 27.22
N ARG A 656 15.89 -12.26 28.53
CA ARG A 656 16.17 -11.19 29.50
C ARG A 656 17.51 -10.47 29.26
N GLY A 657 18.46 -11.10 28.55
CA GLY A 657 19.72 -10.49 28.15
C GLY A 657 19.57 -9.27 27.22
N ALA A 658 18.45 -9.16 26.50
CA ALA A 658 18.13 -7.98 25.70
C ALA A 658 17.95 -6.70 26.55
N ASP A 659 17.65 -6.83 27.84
CA ASP A 659 17.44 -5.72 28.80
C ASP A 659 16.59 -4.59 28.21
N LEU A 660 15.38 -4.94 27.74
CA LEU A 660 14.49 -3.99 27.06
C LEU A 660 14.07 -2.86 28.00
N CYS A 661 14.22 -1.63 27.53
CA CYS A 661 13.96 -0.43 28.30
C CYS A 661 12.93 0.49 27.63
N ARG A 662 12.32 1.35 28.43
CA ARG A 662 11.63 2.57 28.03
C ARG A 662 12.54 3.76 28.34
N LEU A 663 12.65 4.70 27.40
CA LEU A 663 13.34 5.96 27.60
C LEU A 663 12.33 7.10 27.51
N THR A 664 12.42 8.07 28.42
CA THR A 664 11.66 9.32 28.38
C THR A 664 12.64 10.48 28.37
N PHE A 665 12.44 11.40 27.42
CA PHE A 665 13.24 12.62 27.25
C PHE A 665 12.36 13.83 27.57
N THR A 666 12.82 14.67 28.49
CA THR A 666 12.13 15.89 28.93
C THR A 666 13.10 17.06 28.83
N ASP A 667 12.95 17.87 27.78
CA ASP A 667 13.85 18.98 27.44
C ASP A 667 15.34 18.62 27.52
N THR A 668 15.69 17.41 27.08
CA THR A 668 17.07 16.89 27.10
C THR A 668 17.96 17.73 26.17
N PRO A 669 19.02 18.40 26.67
CA PRO A 669 19.89 19.22 25.81
C PRO A 669 20.65 18.36 24.78
N VAL A 670 20.72 18.85 23.54
CA VAL A 670 21.45 18.20 22.45
C VAL A 670 22.38 19.22 21.78
N ALA A 671 23.68 18.93 21.76
CA ALA A 671 24.65 19.73 21.03
C ALA A 671 24.57 19.45 19.51
N GLU A 672 24.86 20.45 18.67
CA GLU A 672 24.74 20.30 17.21
C GLU A 672 25.68 19.22 16.66
N ASP A 673 26.86 19.02 17.25
CA ASP A 673 27.82 17.97 16.86
C ASP A 673 27.37 16.54 17.22
N MET A 674 26.28 16.40 18.00
CA MET A 674 25.67 15.11 18.34
C MET A 674 24.60 14.68 17.33
N ILE A 675 24.24 15.53 16.37
CA ILE A 675 23.33 15.15 15.28
C ILE A 675 24.16 14.52 14.17
N LEU A 676 23.86 13.27 13.82
CA LEU A 676 24.56 12.63 12.70
C LEU A 676 24.28 13.43 11.42
N SER A 677 25.31 13.63 10.59
CA SER A 677 25.30 14.37 9.31
C SER A 677 25.17 15.90 9.34
N SER A 678 25.14 16.57 10.49
CA SER A 678 25.24 18.04 10.56
C SER A 678 26.69 18.50 10.49
N GLY A 679 27.13 19.00 9.33
CA GLY A 679 28.44 19.66 9.20
C GLY A 679 29.03 19.72 7.78
N ASP A 680 28.80 18.70 6.95
CA ASP A 680 29.57 18.52 5.69
C ASP A 680 28.74 18.60 4.40
N GLY A 681 27.53 19.18 4.43
CA GLY A 681 26.71 19.36 3.23
C GLY A 681 26.09 18.08 2.63
N ARG A 682 26.13 16.94 3.33
CA ARG A 682 25.39 15.72 2.95
C ARG A 682 23.90 15.88 3.23
N SER A 683 23.05 15.39 2.34
CA SER A 683 21.60 15.59 2.44
C SER A 683 20.96 14.55 3.35
N LEU A 684 19.86 14.89 4.01
CA LEU A 684 19.18 13.98 4.93
C LEU A 684 18.44 12.80 4.23
N ARG A 685 18.46 12.75 2.89
CA ARG A 685 18.14 11.53 2.14
C ARG A 685 19.14 10.41 2.46
N ASP A 686 20.39 10.76 2.73
CA ASP A 686 21.48 9.84 3.06
C ASP A 686 21.32 9.26 4.48
N GLY A 687 20.77 10.05 5.41
CA GLY A 687 20.48 9.64 6.80
C GLY A 687 19.25 8.74 6.99
N LEU A 688 18.28 8.78 6.05
CA LEU A 688 17.11 7.89 6.04
C LEU A 688 17.40 6.57 5.30
N MET A 689 18.13 6.64 4.18
CA MET A 689 18.64 5.45 3.46
C MET A 689 19.57 4.62 4.36
N SER A 690 20.38 5.26 5.21
CA SER A 690 21.28 4.57 6.14
C SER A 690 20.53 3.74 7.19
N ILE A 691 19.37 4.19 7.70
CA ILE A 691 18.56 3.43 8.67
C ILE A 691 17.90 2.22 8.01
N GLY A 692 17.34 2.41 6.81
CA GLY A 692 16.78 1.30 6.01
C GLY A 692 17.82 0.20 5.78
N GLY A 693 18.99 0.58 5.26
CA GLY A 693 20.10 -0.36 5.02
C GLY A 693 20.65 -1.01 6.29
N VAL A 694 20.68 -0.32 7.43
CA VAL A 694 21.11 -0.89 8.73
C VAL A 694 20.11 -1.94 9.21
N PHE A 695 18.80 -1.70 9.11
CA PHE A 695 17.80 -2.70 9.46
C PHE A 695 17.83 -3.90 8.50
N GLU A 696 17.96 -3.66 7.20
CA GLU A 696 18.06 -4.71 6.18
C GLU A 696 19.26 -5.62 6.45
N ARG A 697 20.44 -5.05 6.71
CA ARG A 697 21.67 -5.78 7.03
C ARG A 697 21.57 -6.58 8.33
N ASN A 698 20.68 -6.26 9.26
CA ASN A 698 20.55 -7.00 10.52
C ASN A 698 19.44 -8.05 10.52
N ARG A 699 18.58 -8.10 9.49
CA ARG A 699 17.53 -9.13 9.40
C ARG A 699 18.08 -10.57 9.39
N PRO A 700 19.17 -10.90 8.68
CA PRO A 700 19.78 -12.24 8.76
C PRO A 700 20.28 -12.62 10.16
N MET A 701 20.68 -11.65 11.00
CA MET A 701 21.10 -11.92 12.39
C MET A 701 19.96 -12.49 13.24
N VAL A 702 18.76 -11.91 13.12
CA VAL A 702 17.59 -12.38 13.86
C VAL A 702 17.18 -13.78 13.41
N ALA A 703 17.25 -14.06 12.10
CA ALA A 703 17.01 -15.40 11.58
C ALA A 703 18.02 -16.42 12.14
N ALA A 704 19.30 -16.08 12.17
CA ALA A 704 20.36 -16.90 12.75
C ALA A 704 20.16 -17.16 14.25
N LEU A 705 19.79 -16.14 15.04
CA LEU A 705 19.48 -16.28 16.46
C LEU A 705 18.32 -17.27 16.70
N ALA A 706 17.25 -17.18 15.91
CA ALA A 706 16.09 -18.07 16.03
C ALA A 706 16.43 -19.51 15.62
N LEU A 707 17.10 -19.71 14.47
CA LEU A 707 17.53 -21.04 14.00
C LEU A 707 18.47 -21.71 15.00
N GLY A 708 19.45 -20.97 15.51
CA GLY A 708 20.39 -21.47 16.51
C GLY A 708 19.68 -21.81 17.82
N SER A 709 18.74 -20.98 18.27
CA SER A 709 17.96 -21.26 19.49
C SER A 709 17.14 -22.53 19.38
N GLY A 710 16.43 -22.73 18.26
CA GLY A 710 15.69 -23.97 18.00
C GLY A 710 16.63 -25.17 17.93
N ARG A 711 17.77 -25.06 17.24
CA ARG A 711 18.75 -26.15 17.16
C ARG A 711 19.35 -26.51 18.52
N GLY A 712 19.66 -25.52 19.34
CA GLY A 712 20.20 -25.75 20.69
C GLY A 712 19.22 -26.48 21.61
N ILE A 713 17.92 -26.21 21.49
CA ILE A 713 16.88 -26.98 22.20
C ILE A 713 16.88 -28.44 21.72
N LEU A 714 16.97 -28.68 20.41
CA LEU A 714 17.06 -30.04 19.87
C LEU A 714 18.30 -30.79 20.39
N ASP A 715 19.45 -30.12 20.47
CA ASP A 715 20.70 -30.71 20.98
C ASP A 715 20.58 -31.05 22.47
N LEU A 716 19.92 -30.19 23.27
CA LEU A 716 19.63 -30.47 24.68
C LEU A 716 18.67 -31.66 24.86
N LEU A 717 17.66 -31.77 24.00
CA LEU A 717 16.70 -32.88 24.02
C LEU A 717 17.36 -34.20 23.62
N ASP A 718 18.29 -34.20 22.66
CA ASP A 718 19.02 -35.41 22.29
C ASP A 718 19.84 -35.99 23.45
N ALA A 719 20.35 -35.13 24.34
CA ALA A 719 21.06 -35.55 25.53
C ALA A 719 20.14 -36.17 26.61
N LYS A 720 18.81 -36.13 26.43
CA LYS A 720 17.84 -36.68 27.40
C LYS A 720 17.53 -38.15 27.10
N PRO A 721 17.43 -39.02 28.14
CA PRO A 721 17.08 -40.42 27.96
C PRO A 721 15.79 -40.60 27.16
N GLY A 722 15.85 -41.43 26.11
CA GLY A 722 14.69 -41.79 25.29
C GLY A 722 14.27 -40.76 24.23
N LEU A 723 14.95 -39.61 24.11
CA LEU A 723 14.63 -38.58 23.12
C LEU A 723 15.66 -38.46 21.97
N ALA A 724 16.82 -39.10 22.10
CA ALA A 724 17.85 -39.11 21.07
C ALA A 724 17.29 -39.47 19.68
N GLY A 725 17.54 -38.61 18.70
CA GLY A 725 17.17 -38.84 17.30
C GLY A 725 15.68 -38.64 16.95
N ARG A 726 14.79 -38.45 17.93
CA ARG A 726 13.33 -38.33 17.69
C ARG A 726 12.92 -37.19 16.77
N PHE A 727 13.71 -36.11 16.76
CA PHE A 727 13.38 -34.88 16.03
C PHE A 727 14.11 -34.77 14.67
N GLY A 728 14.38 -35.89 13.99
CA GLY A 728 15.15 -35.92 12.74
C GLY A 728 14.60 -34.99 11.65
N ALA A 729 13.27 -34.95 11.47
CA ALA A 729 12.63 -34.06 10.50
C ALA A 729 12.86 -32.56 10.80
N LEU A 730 12.85 -32.17 12.08
CA LEU A 730 13.13 -30.79 12.48
C LEU A 730 14.59 -30.41 12.21
N ARG A 731 15.54 -31.35 12.36
CA ARG A 731 16.95 -31.12 12.00
C ARG A 731 17.14 -30.90 10.50
N LEU A 732 16.45 -31.67 9.67
CA LEU A 732 16.46 -31.46 8.21
C LEU A 732 15.85 -30.09 7.85
N GLY A 733 14.76 -29.70 8.52
CA GLY A 733 14.16 -28.37 8.37
C GLY A 733 15.12 -27.24 8.74
N HIS A 734 15.87 -27.38 9.83
CA HIS A 734 16.93 -26.43 10.23
C HIS A 734 18.00 -26.29 9.15
N THR A 735 18.54 -27.41 8.64
CA THR A 735 19.54 -27.40 7.56
C THR A 735 19.01 -26.73 6.29
N ALA A 736 17.76 -27.01 5.91
CA ALA A 736 17.13 -26.38 4.76
C ALA A 736 16.99 -24.85 4.91
N LEU A 737 16.63 -24.37 6.10
CA LEU A 737 16.53 -22.94 6.40
C LEU A 737 17.90 -22.25 6.42
N LEU A 738 18.96 -22.92 6.90
CA LEU A 738 20.33 -22.40 6.81
C LEU A 738 20.79 -22.22 5.36
N ARG A 739 20.45 -23.14 4.45
CA ARG A 739 20.75 -22.97 3.01
C ARG A 739 20.01 -21.78 2.40
N GLN A 740 18.76 -21.56 2.79
CA GLN A 740 18.01 -20.38 2.34
C GLN A 740 18.64 -19.09 2.88
N LEU A 741 19.02 -19.08 4.16
CA LEU A 741 19.71 -17.96 4.78
C LEU A 741 21.07 -17.69 4.09
N ALA A 742 21.82 -18.73 3.73
CA ALA A 742 23.10 -18.60 3.01
C ALA A 742 22.94 -17.94 1.63
N ARG A 743 21.89 -18.30 0.87
CA ARG A 743 21.59 -17.67 -0.43
C ARG A 743 21.28 -16.18 -0.28
N VAL A 744 20.50 -15.86 0.73
CA VAL A 744 20.14 -14.48 1.08
C VAL A 744 21.37 -13.66 1.47
N ILE A 745 22.27 -14.23 2.29
CA ILE A 745 23.53 -13.60 2.68
C ILE A 745 24.40 -13.34 1.43
N ALA A 746 24.57 -14.33 0.56
CA ALA A 746 25.38 -14.20 -0.64
C ALA A 746 24.84 -13.10 -1.57
N ALA A 747 23.53 -13.00 -1.74
CA ALA A 747 22.91 -11.92 -2.52
C ALA A 747 23.17 -10.53 -1.92
N GLN A 748 23.12 -10.42 -0.59
CA GLN A 748 23.44 -9.17 0.11
C GLN A 748 24.92 -8.79 -0.02
N GLU A 749 25.84 -9.75 0.09
CA GLU A 749 27.28 -9.52 -0.11
C GLU A 749 27.63 -9.17 -1.56
N ALA A 750 26.84 -9.65 -2.53
CA ALA A 750 26.93 -9.26 -3.93
C ALA A 750 26.32 -7.87 -4.25
N GLY A 751 25.84 -7.13 -3.25
CA GLY A 751 25.20 -5.82 -3.44
C GLY A 751 23.78 -5.90 -4.03
N GLN A 752 23.15 -7.08 -4.01
CA GLN A 752 21.81 -7.34 -4.53
C GLN A 752 20.88 -7.85 -3.42
N PRO A 753 20.58 -7.01 -2.39
CA PRO A 753 19.76 -7.45 -1.26
C PRO A 753 18.33 -7.81 -1.70
N LYS A 754 17.97 -9.09 -1.52
CA LYS A 754 16.61 -9.58 -1.82
C LYS A 754 15.71 -9.46 -0.59
N LEU A 755 15.22 -8.25 -0.34
CA LEU A 755 14.46 -7.91 0.88
C LEU A 755 13.27 -8.85 1.16
N ALA A 756 12.57 -9.28 0.12
CA ALA A 756 11.47 -10.24 0.20
C ALA A 756 11.94 -11.60 0.76
N GLU A 757 13.03 -12.12 0.20
CA GLU A 757 13.59 -13.42 0.57
C GLU A 757 14.17 -13.37 1.99
N ILE A 758 14.87 -12.29 2.33
CA ILE A 758 15.37 -12.02 3.70
C ILE A 758 14.21 -12.07 4.70
N SER A 759 13.11 -11.36 4.40
CA SER A 759 11.95 -11.27 5.30
C SER A 759 11.24 -12.62 5.42
N ARG A 760 11.12 -13.38 4.32
CA ARG A 760 10.57 -14.74 4.32
C ARG A 760 11.39 -15.70 5.17
N VAL A 761 12.72 -15.73 4.99
CA VAL A 761 13.61 -16.63 5.75
C VAL A 761 13.56 -16.31 7.24
N LYS A 762 13.54 -15.03 7.63
CA LYS A 762 13.40 -14.62 9.03
C LYS A 762 12.09 -15.11 9.65
N MET A 763 10.96 -14.92 8.96
CA MET A 763 9.66 -15.42 9.41
C MET A 763 9.68 -16.95 9.60
N GLN A 764 10.23 -17.69 8.64
CA GLN A 764 10.33 -19.15 8.72
C GLN A 764 11.28 -19.62 9.82
N ALA A 765 12.36 -18.89 10.09
CA ALA A 765 13.30 -19.18 11.17
C ALA A 765 12.66 -19.06 12.57
N VAL A 766 11.84 -18.03 12.79
CA VAL A 766 11.09 -17.87 14.05
C VAL A 766 10.05 -18.97 14.19
N ALA A 767 9.24 -19.23 13.15
CA ALA A 767 8.25 -20.31 13.16
C ALA A 767 8.90 -21.70 13.38
N PHE A 768 10.11 -21.93 12.85
CA PHE A 768 10.88 -23.14 13.11
C PHE A 768 11.20 -23.29 14.60
N ALA A 769 11.72 -22.24 15.25
CA ALA A 769 12.07 -22.29 16.66
C ALA A 769 10.84 -22.58 17.55
N GLU A 770 9.69 -21.97 17.23
CA GLU A 770 8.43 -22.24 17.92
C GLU A 770 7.96 -23.69 17.72
N LYS A 771 8.01 -24.19 16.50
CA LYS A 771 7.66 -25.58 16.18
C LYS A 771 8.53 -26.59 16.92
N VAL A 772 9.82 -26.27 17.14
CA VAL A 772 10.71 -27.10 17.98
C VAL A 772 10.18 -27.16 19.41
N VAL A 773 9.81 -26.01 19.99
CA VAL A 773 9.27 -25.96 21.37
C VAL A 773 7.96 -26.74 21.48
N GLU A 774 7.04 -26.57 20.52
CA GLU A 774 5.77 -27.30 20.48
C GLU A 774 5.98 -28.81 20.40
N ALA A 775 6.79 -29.27 19.45
CA ALA A 775 7.12 -30.69 19.30
C ALA A 775 7.82 -31.27 20.54
N ALA A 776 8.65 -30.47 21.22
CA ALA A 776 9.30 -30.88 22.46
C ALA A 776 8.30 -31.05 23.61
N PHE A 777 7.34 -30.13 23.76
CA PHE A 777 6.28 -30.25 24.76
C PHE A 777 5.33 -31.41 24.49
N GLU A 778 5.02 -31.70 23.23
CA GLU A 778 4.20 -32.86 22.86
C GLU A 778 4.94 -34.18 23.15
N ALA A 779 6.22 -34.26 22.79
CA ALA A 779 6.99 -35.48 22.92
C ALA A 779 7.45 -35.77 24.36
N ALA A 780 7.69 -34.73 25.17
CA ALA A 780 8.32 -34.86 26.48
C ALA A 780 7.93 -33.74 27.48
N PRO A 781 6.64 -33.55 27.80
CA PRO A 781 6.17 -32.43 28.61
C PRO A 781 6.80 -32.40 30.01
N ALA A 782 6.97 -33.57 30.65
CA ALA A 782 7.59 -33.65 31.97
C ALA A 782 9.07 -33.24 31.98
N ILE A 783 9.83 -33.58 30.93
CA ILE A 783 11.24 -33.19 30.79
C ILE A 783 11.35 -31.68 30.54
N MET A 784 10.48 -31.15 29.66
CA MET A 784 10.43 -29.73 29.37
C MET A 784 10.12 -28.89 30.63
N LEU A 785 9.21 -29.36 31.50
CA LEU A 785 8.84 -28.66 32.73
C LEU A 785 9.86 -28.81 33.88
N ALA A 786 10.57 -29.95 33.94
CA ALA A 786 11.49 -30.23 35.03
C ALA A 786 12.90 -29.65 34.82
N ASP A 787 13.30 -29.43 33.57
CA ASP A 787 14.62 -28.89 33.24
C ASP A 787 14.58 -27.34 33.19
N PRO A 788 15.29 -26.64 34.10
CA PRO A 788 15.25 -25.17 34.15
C PRO A 788 15.80 -24.48 32.90
N GLU A 789 16.79 -25.09 32.22
CA GLU A 789 17.38 -24.52 31.00
C GLU A 789 16.43 -24.67 29.82
N LEU A 790 15.82 -25.85 29.62
CA LEU A 790 14.80 -26.05 28.58
C LEU A 790 13.58 -25.16 28.81
N CYS A 791 13.11 -25.04 30.05
CA CYS A 791 12.03 -24.12 30.43
C CYS A 791 12.35 -22.68 30.03
N ARG A 792 13.53 -22.18 30.42
CA ARG A 792 13.96 -20.81 30.08
C ARG A 792 14.06 -20.62 28.58
N ARG A 793 14.77 -21.52 27.87
CA ARG A 793 14.97 -21.41 26.42
C ARG A 793 13.67 -21.49 25.64
N ALA A 794 12.68 -22.24 26.11
CA ALA A 794 11.33 -22.23 25.53
C ALA A 794 10.63 -20.86 25.66
N ARG A 795 10.80 -20.17 26.79
CA ARG A 795 10.31 -18.78 26.96
C ARG A 795 11.08 -17.81 26.08
N ASP A 796 12.40 -17.99 25.97
CA ASP A 796 13.27 -17.16 25.13
C ASP A 796 12.88 -17.27 23.64
N VAL A 797 12.44 -18.45 23.18
CA VAL A 797 11.95 -18.62 21.80
C VAL A 797 10.73 -17.75 21.51
N LYS A 798 9.80 -17.62 22.46
CA LYS A 798 8.60 -16.78 22.28
C LYS A 798 8.92 -15.29 22.19
N ALA A 799 10.06 -14.86 22.72
CA ALA A 799 10.53 -13.50 22.57
C ALA A 799 11.01 -13.16 21.14
N PHE A 800 11.23 -14.15 20.26
CA PHE A 800 11.57 -13.83 18.87
C PHE A 800 10.42 -13.19 18.09
N GLU A 801 9.15 -13.37 18.49
CA GLU A 801 8.00 -12.76 17.84
C GLU A 801 8.10 -11.23 17.77
N TYR A 802 8.53 -10.55 18.84
CA TYR A 802 8.67 -9.10 18.81
C TYR A 802 9.89 -8.60 18.02
N MET A 803 10.95 -9.41 17.89
CA MET A 803 12.13 -9.09 17.06
C MET A 803 11.91 -9.39 15.57
N GLU A 804 11.02 -10.33 15.27
CA GLU A 804 10.51 -10.63 13.93
C GLU A 804 9.81 -9.40 13.35
N GLY A 805 9.08 -8.66 14.19
CA GLY A 805 8.09 -7.67 13.79
C GLY A 805 6.73 -8.34 13.56
N THR A 806 5.69 -7.58 13.22
CA THR A 806 4.38 -8.21 12.98
C THR A 806 4.46 -9.12 11.75
N THR A 807 4.07 -10.39 11.85
CA THR A 807 4.05 -11.35 10.73
C THR A 807 3.28 -10.81 9.52
N ASN A 808 2.22 -10.03 9.75
CA ASN A 808 1.47 -9.32 8.71
C ASN A 808 2.32 -8.29 7.96
N ILE A 809 3.21 -7.57 8.64
CA ILE A 809 4.12 -6.60 8.03
C ILE A 809 5.19 -7.30 7.19
N GLN A 810 5.75 -8.43 7.65
CA GLN A 810 6.69 -9.18 6.81
C GLN A 810 6.00 -9.86 5.63
N THR A 811 4.78 -10.35 5.81
CA THR A 811 3.96 -10.87 4.71
C THR A 811 3.66 -9.77 3.70
N LEU A 812 3.30 -8.57 4.15
CA LEU A 812 3.14 -7.39 3.30
C LEU A 812 4.43 -7.00 2.60
N ASN A 813 5.60 -7.05 3.26
CA ASN A 813 6.88 -6.73 2.62
C ASN A 813 7.27 -7.77 1.57
N ALA A 814 7.12 -9.06 1.88
CA ALA A 814 7.34 -10.14 0.92
C ALA A 814 6.38 -10.01 -0.28
N TYR A 815 5.10 -9.81 -0.01
CA TYR A 815 4.07 -9.61 -1.03
C TYR A 815 4.32 -8.35 -1.86
N ARG A 816 4.68 -7.22 -1.24
CA ARG A 816 5.02 -5.96 -1.91
C ARG A 816 6.15 -6.15 -2.90
N SER A 817 7.19 -6.90 -2.52
CA SER A 817 8.30 -7.21 -3.43
C SER A 817 7.88 -8.13 -4.59
N TYR A 818 6.95 -9.07 -4.37
CA TYR A 818 6.37 -9.87 -5.46
C TYR A 818 5.49 -9.03 -6.39
N THR A 819 4.70 -8.08 -5.86
CA THR A 819 3.87 -7.19 -6.66
C THR A 819 4.65 -6.08 -7.36
N ALA A 820 5.79 -5.68 -6.80
CA ALA A 820 6.66 -4.63 -7.35
C ALA A 820 7.72 -5.18 -8.33
N GLY A 821 7.72 -6.50 -8.61
CA GLY A 821 8.63 -7.11 -9.59
C GLY A 821 10.12 -7.15 -9.20
N VAL A 822 10.48 -6.74 -7.98
CA VAL A 822 11.87 -6.58 -7.49
C VAL A 822 12.56 -7.92 -7.18
N GLY A 823 11.86 -9.04 -7.38
CA GLY A 823 12.33 -10.39 -7.08
C GLY A 823 12.35 -11.33 -8.29
N LYS A 824 12.75 -10.84 -9.47
CA LYS A 824 13.20 -11.73 -10.56
C LYS A 824 14.71 -11.88 -10.51
#